data_AF-A0A1S8GRF7-F1
#
_entry.id   AF-A0A1S8GRF7-F1
#
_cell.length_a   1.000
_cell.length_b   1.000
_cell.length_c   1.000
_cell.angle_alpha   90.00
_cell.angle_beta   90.00
_cell.angle_gamma   90.00
#
_symmetry.space_group_name_H-M   'P 1'
#
loop_
_entity.id
_entity.type
_entity.pdbx_description
1 polymer ?
#
loop_
_entity_poly.entity_id
_entity_poly.type
_entity_poly.pdbx_seq_one_letter_code
_entity_poly.pdbx_strand_id
1 'polypeptide(L)'
;MAQAPSGPNVGLTWYSSFSGGIMAPLIGYRSDMEKWHSGAAELTNFFVHVQGGISNRPGTQYIGTSKANSSGPPPKLIAFIYNNSQSYVLEFGDHYLRFISNGAYLANADGSPYELATPYSIADAFWLRHAQSADVMTLTHSSYPAMNLSRRGEVDWTLDVISYSSGIDAPSSLAASAVEGNAANTGTTPGVSKVTYEYAVTSVSNEKNTESNATLAPSQTEMTTQTQTITDPLTGKTSTVTSQVPVEVGRFVTNYNIGYYTNYGNYNTLSWPAVSGADYYNVYRRFAGQWGLIGNTTSLSFDDVNYAPDTENGPPAHRNPFDGNNNPVSVTYFQQRRVFAGSLAYPQTVWMSRSANYTNFDIHTPVVSDDAITATIASQQVNTIKHLVPMADLLAFTGTGIWKISGGQTGTPITPSNFTAIPQMFVGSSDVQPLPINTDVLFIENKGSHIRDLQYDWYAQIYQGNDLSVLADHLFYGYTISDWSFAQFPFNLIWAVRSDGAMLSMTYLKEQNVMAWHQHKTEGGAFQSVAVVPEENGYGAIEDTPYVVVKRTIAGRQSYTIERIQSRQLGAENDDITRSWFVDCGLRYEGKPTSTVSGLGHLAGASVSACIDGRGFTGLMVGNDGTLALPRSGSVVTVGLPIHARAVTLPLDLGNPPQFARRKRISKVYASLYNTSSLSVSTNEGQTFHDLDNQGAAAGPSAPNPYQKKDTGPTLISGLTMRITTPNWTQKGRFILQTDQPLPATITSISVDVELGN
;
A
#
# COMPACT_ATOMS: atom_id res chain seq x y z
N MET A 1 -38.50 2.26 -66.14
CA MET A 1 -37.46 3.04 -65.44
C MET A 1 -38.13 3.79 -64.30
N ALA A 2 -38.11 3.23 -63.10
CA ALA A 2 -38.38 3.99 -61.89
C ALA A 2 -37.02 4.28 -61.26
N GLN A 3 -36.65 5.55 -61.19
CA GLN A 3 -35.41 6.02 -60.57
C GLN A 3 -35.31 5.46 -59.15
N ALA A 4 -34.22 4.73 -58.88
CA ALA A 4 -33.74 4.56 -57.52
C ALA A 4 -33.58 5.96 -56.90
N PRO A 5 -33.94 6.18 -55.63
CA PRO A 5 -33.71 7.47 -55.00
C PRO A 5 -32.20 7.70 -54.89
N SER A 6 -31.65 8.45 -55.85
CA SER A 6 -30.29 8.98 -55.83
C SER A 6 -30.31 10.34 -55.12
N GLY A 7 -30.48 10.31 -53.80
CA GLY A 7 -30.14 11.41 -52.91
C GLY A 7 -28.94 10.99 -52.05
N PRO A 8 -28.09 11.92 -51.58
CA PRO A 8 -27.05 11.56 -50.64
C PRO A 8 -27.73 10.99 -49.39
N ASN A 9 -27.58 9.70 -49.12
CA ASN A 9 -27.86 9.17 -47.80
C ASN A 9 -26.94 9.96 -46.85
N VAL A 10 -27.52 10.87 -46.07
CA VAL A 10 -26.76 11.69 -45.14
C VAL A 10 -26.06 10.73 -44.18
N GLY A 11 -24.75 10.58 -44.34
CA GLY A 11 -23.93 9.84 -43.39
C GLY A 11 -24.01 10.59 -42.06
N LEU A 12 -24.71 10.01 -41.09
CA LEU A 12 -24.70 10.55 -39.73
C LEU A 12 -23.32 10.24 -39.15
N THR A 13 -22.59 11.28 -38.78
CA THR A 13 -21.28 11.14 -38.14
C THR A 13 -21.48 10.83 -36.66
N TRP A 14 -20.95 9.70 -36.21
CA TRP A 14 -20.86 9.36 -34.80
C TRP A 14 -19.43 9.52 -34.30
N TYR A 15 -19.27 9.82 -33.00
CA TYR A 15 -18.00 10.06 -32.34
C TYR A 15 -17.89 9.24 -31.05
N SER A 16 -16.70 8.74 -30.74
CA SER A 16 -16.39 8.20 -29.41
C SER A 16 -14.98 8.53 -28.93
N SER A 17 -14.92 8.82 -27.63
CA SER A 17 -13.71 9.12 -26.88
C SER A 17 -13.28 8.00 -25.92
N PHE A 18 -14.06 6.92 -25.76
CA PHE A 18 -13.80 5.83 -24.82
C PHE A 18 -13.63 6.22 -23.32
N SER A 19 -13.89 7.48 -22.95
CA SER A 19 -13.69 7.99 -21.58
C SER A 19 -14.60 7.37 -20.52
N GLY A 20 -15.66 6.67 -20.94
CA GLY A 20 -16.53 5.90 -20.04
C GLY A 20 -15.94 4.54 -19.62
N GLY A 21 -14.89 4.05 -20.29
CA GLY A 21 -14.34 2.72 -20.05
C GLY A 21 -15.27 1.59 -20.48
N ILE A 22 -14.99 0.37 -20.02
CA ILE A 22 -15.83 -0.81 -20.26
C ILE A 22 -17.18 -0.66 -19.56
N MET A 23 -18.26 -0.94 -20.30
CA MET A 23 -19.64 -0.94 -19.81
C MET A 23 -20.21 -2.35 -19.80
N ALA A 24 -20.99 -2.65 -18.76
CA ALA A 24 -21.60 -3.95 -18.58
C ALA A 24 -22.59 -4.31 -19.70
N PRO A 25 -22.70 -5.60 -20.07
CA PRO A 25 -23.68 -6.05 -21.06
C PRO A 25 -25.12 -5.64 -20.74
N LEU A 26 -25.50 -5.56 -19.45
CA LEU A 26 -26.84 -5.17 -19.00
C LEU A 26 -27.21 -3.74 -19.39
N ILE A 27 -26.23 -2.82 -19.41
CA ILE A 27 -26.41 -1.43 -19.81
C ILE A 27 -26.03 -1.19 -21.28
N GLY A 28 -25.72 -2.25 -22.04
CA GLY A 28 -25.25 -2.16 -23.42
C GLY A 28 -26.21 -1.47 -24.40
N TYR A 29 -27.49 -1.33 -24.04
CA TYR A 29 -28.53 -0.65 -24.83
C TYR A 29 -29.16 0.56 -24.12
N ARG A 30 -28.52 1.08 -23.07
CA ARG A 30 -28.97 2.25 -22.30
C ARG A 30 -28.37 3.54 -22.85
N SER A 31 -28.69 3.87 -24.10
CA SER A 31 -28.25 5.14 -24.73
C SER A 31 -28.87 6.38 -24.11
N ASP A 32 -29.79 6.23 -23.16
CA ASP A 32 -30.30 7.30 -22.31
C ASP A 32 -29.27 7.79 -21.27
N MET A 33 -28.24 6.98 -20.96
CA MET A 33 -27.18 7.35 -20.01
C MET A 33 -26.08 8.15 -20.69
N GLU A 34 -25.73 9.32 -20.15
CA GLU A 34 -24.70 10.20 -20.73
C GLU A 34 -23.34 9.50 -20.92
N LYS A 35 -22.87 8.78 -19.89
CA LYS A 35 -21.59 8.04 -19.95
C LYS A 35 -21.58 6.90 -20.99
N TRP A 36 -22.74 6.43 -21.46
CA TRP A 36 -22.82 5.35 -22.43
C TRP A 36 -22.23 5.74 -23.78
N HIS A 37 -22.38 7.00 -24.21
CA HIS A 37 -21.88 7.47 -25.50
C HIS A 37 -20.35 7.45 -25.61
N SER A 38 -19.64 7.55 -24.48
CA SER A 38 -18.19 7.44 -24.40
C SER A 38 -17.72 6.08 -23.87
N GLY A 39 -18.61 5.09 -23.72
CA GLY A 39 -18.28 3.76 -23.24
C GLY A 39 -17.79 2.80 -24.33
N ALA A 40 -17.21 1.69 -23.89
CA ALA A 40 -16.80 0.56 -24.72
C ALA A 40 -17.49 -0.72 -24.26
N ALA A 41 -17.76 -1.64 -25.19
CA ALA A 41 -18.17 -3.00 -24.84
C ALA A 41 -16.97 -3.85 -24.38
N GLU A 42 -15.77 -3.54 -24.86
CA GLU A 42 -14.53 -4.26 -24.51
C GLU A 42 -13.32 -3.34 -24.69
N LEU A 43 -12.38 -3.39 -23.74
CA LEU A 43 -11.06 -2.74 -23.81
C LEU A 43 -10.02 -3.71 -23.24
N THR A 44 -9.56 -4.65 -24.07
CA THR A 44 -8.54 -5.65 -23.70
C THR A 44 -7.17 -5.17 -24.16
N ASN A 45 -6.20 -5.09 -23.24
CA ASN A 45 -4.83 -4.60 -23.47
C ASN A 45 -4.75 -3.18 -24.06
N PHE A 46 -5.85 -2.44 -24.01
CA PHE A 46 -5.90 -0.99 -24.16
C PHE A 46 -6.12 -0.35 -22.79
N PHE A 47 -5.61 0.87 -22.61
CA PHE A 47 -5.94 1.73 -21.49
C PHE A 47 -6.49 3.07 -22.00
N VAL A 48 -7.32 3.70 -21.18
CA VAL A 48 -7.98 4.98 -21.49
C VAL A 48 -7.13 6.13 -20.95
N HIS A 49 -7.00 7.21 -21.71
CA HIS A 49 -6.32 8.43 -21.22
C HIS A 49 -7.30 9.34 -20.47
N VAL A 50 -6.79 10.16 -19.54
CA VAL A 50 -7.62 11.14 -18.84
C VAL A 50 -8.25 12.17 -19.79
N GLN A 51 -7.57 12.51 -20.89
CA GLN A 51 -8.09 13.41 -21.93
C GLN A 51 -9.11 12.73 -22.88
N GLY A 52 -9.31 11.42 -22.74
CA GLY A 52 -10.01 10.59 -23.72
C GLY A 52 -9.08 9.99 -24.78
N GLY A 53 -9.61 9.05 -25.54
CA GLY A 53 -8.83 8.18 -26.41
C GLY A 53 -8.27 6.96 -25.68
N ILE A 54 -7.65 6.05 -26.44
CA ILE A 54 -7.09 4.81 -25.93
C ILE A 54 -5.70 4.53 -26.50
N SER A 55 -4.86 3.89 -25.71
CA SER A 55 -3.55 3.39 -26.14
C SER A 55 -3.40 1.93 -25.81
N ASN A 56 -2.76 1.15 -26.67
CA ASN A 56 -2.34 -0.19 -26.27
C ASN A 56 -1.34 -0.08 -25.11
N ARG A 57 -1.46 -0.99 -24.14
CA ARG A 57 -0.58 -1.00 -22.98
C ARG A 57 0.86 -1.29 -23.40
N PRO A 58 1.86 -0.71 -22.73
CA PRO A 58 3.23 -1.18 -22.87
C PRO A 58 3.35 -2.64 -22.41
N GLY A 59 4.38 -3.30 -22.92
CA GLY A 59 4.72 -4.65 -22.55
C GLY A 59 5.52 -4.73 -21.26
N THR A 60 5.79 -5.96 -20.82
CA THR A 60 6.56 -6.23 -19.60
C THR A 60 7.98 -6.72 -19.93
N GLN A 61 8.97 -6.21 -19.19
CA GLN A 61 10.34 -6.70 -19.17
C GLN A 61 10.48 -7.83 -18.15
N TYR A 62 11.11 -8.93 -18.54
CA TYR A 62 11.50 -9.99 -17.61
C TYR A 62 12.66 -9.54 -16.70
N ILE A 63 12.46 -9.61 -15.39
CA ILE A 63 13.47 -9.26 -14.37
C ILE A 63 14.14 -10.51 -13.83
N GLY A 64 13.35 -11.55 -13.56
CA GLY A 64 13.85 -12.83 -13.11
C GLY A 64 12.71 -13.77 -12.69
N THR A 65 13.10 -14.95 -12.23
CA THR A 65 12.18 -15.97 -11.74
C THR A 65 12.26 -16.05 -10.22
N SER A 66 11.09 -16.03 -9.58
CA SER A 66 10.97 -16.21 -8.13
C SER A 66 11.41 -17.62 -7.72
N LYS A 67 11.92 -17.78 -6.49
CA LYS A 67 12.18 -19.11 -5.92
C LYS A 67 10.89 -19.83 -5.51
N ALA A 68 9.77 -19.11 -5.42
CA ALA A 68 8.49 -19.64 -4.99
C ALA A 68 8.04 -20.84 -5.86
N ASN A 69 7.55 -21.89 -5.21
CA ASN A 69 6.99 -23.04 -5.90
C ASN A 69 5.73 -22.65 -6.66
N SER A 70 5.71 -22.84 -7.98
CA SER A 70 4.60 -22.47 -8.87
C SER A 70 3.28 -23.20 -8.61
N SER A 71 3.29 -24.25 -7.78
CA SER A 71 2.08 -24.94 -7.30
C SER A 71 1.50 -24.36 -6.00
N GLY A 72 2.25 -23.50 -5.29
CA GLY A 72 1.85 -22.89 -4.03
C GLY A 72 1.27 -21.47 -4.18
N PRO A 73 1.12 -20.74 -3.06
CA PRO A 73 0.79 -19.32 -3.07
C PRO A 73 1.86 -18.48 -3.82
N PRO A 74 1.47 -17.36 -4.45
CA PRO A 74 2.42 -16.49 -5.13
C PRO A 74 3.26 -15.67 -4.13
N PRO A 75 4.47 -15.23 -4.53
CA PRO A 75 5.21 -14.22 -3.78
C PRO A 75 4.47 -12.87 -3.81
N LYS A 76 4.75 -12.02 -2.83
CA LYS A 76 4.15 -10.69 -2.68
C LYS A 76 5.15 -9.60 -3.00
N LEU A 77 4.73 -8.63 -3.82
CA LEU A 77 5.50 -7.41 -4.04
C LEU A 77 5.02 -6.31 -3.09
N ILE A 78 5.97 -5.62 -2.45
CA ILE A 78 5.72 -4.43 -1.64
C ILE A 78 6.65 -3.32 -2.12
N ALA A 79 6.13 -2.11 -2.31
CA ALA A 79 6.94 -0.95 -2.66
C ALA A 79 7.61 -0.36 -1.42
N PHE A 80 8.90 -0.05 -1.52
CA PHE A 80 9.64 0.73 -0.53
C PHE A 80 10.17 1.98 -1.22
N ILE A 81 9.71 3.16 -0.81
CA ILE A 81 10.01 4.43 -1.48
C ILE A 81 10.68 5.36 -0.48
N TYR A 82 12.01 5.48 -0.55
CA TYR A 82 12.72 6.47 0.27
C TYR A 82 12.58 7.87 -0.34
N ASN A 83 12.80 7.96 -1.65
CA ASN A 83 12.54 9.14 -2.46
C ASN A 83 12.41 8.74 -3.95
N ASN A 84 12.22 9.71 -4.84
CA ASN A 84 12.02 9.46 -6.28
C ASN A 84 13.23 8.84 -7.01
N SER A 85 14.42 8.88 -6.43
CA SER A 85 15.66 8.32 -7.00
C SER A 85 16.10 7.02 -6.33
N GLN A 86 15.57 6.74 -5.14
CA GLN A 86 15.88 5.56 -4.35
C GLN A 86 14.58 4.88 -3.94
N SER A 87 14.14 3.98 -4.80
CA SER A 87 12.97 3.15 -4.63
C SER A 87 13.33 1.68 -4.87
N TYR A 88 12.62 0.80 -4.19
CA TYR A 88 12.85 -0.63 -4.24
C TYR A 88 11.52 -1.36 -4.28
N VAL A 89 11.44 -2.40 -5.10
CA VAL A 89 10.38 -3.40 -5.02
C VAL A 89 10.90 -4.58 -4.21
N LEU A 90 10.16 -4.91 -3.16
CA LEU A 90 10.45 -5.99 -2.21
C LEU A 90 9.70 -7.25 -2.64
N GLU A 91 10.40 -8.30 -3.02
CA GLU A 91 9.83 -9.62 -3.28
C GLU A 91 9.86 -10.46 -2.00
N PHE A 92 8.71 -10.53 -1.31
CA PHE A 92 8.52 -11.46 -0.19
C PHE A 92 8.13 -12.84 -0.72
N GLY A 93 9.01 -13.81 -0.50
CA GLY A 93 8.76 -15.22 -0.80
C GLY A 93 8.76 -16.09 0.46
N ASP A 94 8.93 -17.39 0.29
CA ASP A 94 8.93 -18.35 1.40
C ASP A 94 10.19 -18.21 2.25
N HIS A 95 10.09 -17.56 3.41
CA HIS A 95 11.18 -17.29 4.34
C HIS A 95 12.35 -16.47 3.78
N TYR A 96 12.13 -15.73 2.69
CA TYR A 96 13.13 -14.83 2.10
C TYR A 96 12.51 -13.51 1.62
N LEU A 97 13.36 -12.51 1.51
CA LEU A 97 13.09 -11.21 0.92
C LEU A 97 14.20 -10.88 -0.09
N ARG A 98 13.83 -10.52 -1.32
CA ARG A 98 14.74 -10.02 -2.35
C ARG A 98 14.36 -8.61 -2.77
N PHE A 99 15.34 -7.89 -3.31
CA PHE A 99 15.22 -6.47 -3.60
C PHE A 99 15.43 -6.22 -5.10
N ILE A 100 14.57 -5.41 -5.68
CA ILE A 100 14.59 -5.03 -7.09
C ILE A 100 14.64 -3.51 -7.17
N SER A 101 15.52 -2.97 -8.01
CA SER A 101 15.60 -1.54 -8.29
C SER A 101 16.03 -1.34 -9.74
N ASN A 102 15.47 -0.34 -10.42
CA ASN A 102 15.84 0.05 -11.79
C ASN A 102 15.83 -1.13 -12.80
N GLY A 103 14.85 -2.02 -12.69
CA GLY A 103 14.67 -3.14 -13.61
C GLY A 103 15.67 -4.29 -13.43
N ALA A 104 16.30 -4.43 -12.27
CA ALA A 104 17.15 -5.58 -11.95
C ALA A 104 17.06 -5.96 -10.46
N TYR A 105 17.31 -7.24 -10.15
CA TYR A 105 17.58 -7.66 -8.78
C TYR A 105 18.89 -7.02 -8.30
N LEU A 106 18.88 -6.52 -7.07
CA LEU A 106 20.12 -6.15 -6.40
C LEU A 106 20.97 -7.41 -6.23
N ALA A 107 22.29 -7.27 -6.41
CA ALA A 107 23.22 -8.38 -6.39
C ALA A 107 24.34 -8.16 -5.37
N ASN A 108 24.80 -9.25 -4.77
CA ASN A 108 26.03 -9.31 -3.99
C ASN A 108 27.25 -9.12 -4.90
N ALA A 109 28.43 -8.95 -4.29
CA ALA A 109 29.69 -8.81 -5.03
C ALA A 109 30.04 -10.02 -5.92
N ASP A 110 29.45 -11.20 -5.67
CA ASP A 110 29.61 -12.41 -6.46
C ASP A 110 28.59 -12.55 -7.62
N GLY A 111 27.69 -11.57 -7.78
CA GLY A 111 26.63 -11.56 -8.79
C GLY A 111 25.38 -12.36 -8.43
N SER A 112 25.32 -12.99 -7.25
CA SER A 112 24.09 -13.63 -6.75
C SER A 112 23.07 -12.57 -6.29
N PRO A 113 21.75 -12.80 -6.41
CA PRO A 113 20.75 -11.87 -5.89
C PRO A 113 20.91 -11.64 -4.38
N TYR A 114 20.89 -10.38 -3.95
CA TYR A 114 20.89 -10.00 -2.54
C TYR A 114 19.57 -10.46 -1.89
N GLU A 115 19.70 -11.21 -0.80
CA GLU A 115 18.60 -11.90 -0.14
C GLU A 115 18.70 -11.74 1.38
N LEU A 116 17.59 -11.37 2.02
CA LEU A 116 17.45 -11.28 3.46
C LEU A 116 16.52 -12.40 3.94
N ALA A 117 16.89 -13.11 5.01
CA ALA A 117 16.03 -14.13 5.61
C ALA A 117 14.82 -13.49 6.30
N THR A 118 13.64 -14.09 6.16
CA THR A 118 12.42 -13.63 6.84
C THR A 118 11.73 -14.78 7.58
N PRO A 119 10.97 -14.50 8.65
CA PRO A 119 10.23 -15.52 9.37
C PRO A 119 8.92 -15.91 8.67
N TYR A 120 8.49 -15.14 7.66
CA TYR A 120 7.18 -15.28 7.05
C TYR A 120 7.13 -16.46 6.08
N SER A 121 6.15 -17.34 6.28
CA SER A 121 5.80 -18.33 5.26
C SER A 121 5.23 -17.63 4.03
N ILE A 122 5.31 -18.26 2.84
CA ILE A 122 4.74 -17.67 1.62
C ILE A 122 3.22 -17.42 1.71
N ALA A 123 2.50 -18.22 2.50
CA ALA A 123 1.06 -18.06 2.68
C ALA A 123 0.71 -16.80 3.49
N ASP A 124 1.57 -16.42 4.43
CA ASP A 124 1.36 -15.26 5.30
C ASP A 124 2.00 -13.98 4.72
N ALA A 125 3.11 -14.13 3.99
CA ALA A 125 3.83 -13.03 3.33
C ALA A 125 2.91 -12.20 2.43
N PHE A 126 1.95 -12.86 1.76
CA PHE A 126 0.97 -12.20 0.90
C PHE A 126 0.03 -11.24 1.65
N TRP A 127 -0.22 -11.53 2.93
CA TRP A 127 -1.17 -10.78 3.77
C TRP A 127 -0.50 -9.86 4.78
N LEU A 128 0.81 -9.60 4.64
CA LEU A 128 1.49 -8.60 5.43
C LEU A 128 0.83 -7.23 5.24
N ARG A 129 0.62 -6.51 6.34
CA ARG A 129 0.32 -5.08 6.32
C ARG A 129 1.59 -4.32 6.61
N HIS A 130 1.67 -3.12 6.06
CA HIS A 130 2.85 -2.31 6.19
C HIS A 130 2.52 -0.82 6.29
N ALA A 131 3.39 -0.10 6.98
CA ALA A 131 3.45 1.35 6.96
C ALA A 131 4.92 1.76 6.97
N GLN A 132 5.31 2.61 6.02
CA GLN A 132 6.67 3.11 5.90
C GLN A 132 6.77 4.52 6.50
N SER A 133 7.86 4.77 7.21
CA SER A 133 8.29 6.10 7.64
C SER A 133 9.78 6.24 7.36
N ALA A 134 10.12 7.07 6.37
CA ALA A 134 11.50 7.23 5.87
C ALA A 134 12.18 5.89 5.59
N ASP A 135 13.30 5.59 6.26
CA ASP A 135 14.10 4.37 6.07
C ASP A 135 13.56 3.12 6.77
N VAL A 136 12.43 3.22 7.48
CA VAL A 136 11.86 2.09 8.24
C VAL A 136 10.46 1.75 7.77
N MET A 137 10.26 0.50 7.37
CA MET A 137 8.96 -0.08 7.10
C MET A 137 8.56 -0.99 8.27
N THR A 138 7.46 -0.66 8.95
CA THR A 138 6.86 -1.55 9.95
C THR A 138 5.97 -2.56 9.25
N LEU A 139 6.19 -3.84 9.50
CA LEU A 139 5.43 -4.98 8.99
C LEU A 139 4.59 -5.60 10.12
N THR A 140 3.33 -5.92 9.84
CA THR A 140 2.41 -6.55 10.81
C THR A 140 1.62 -7.70 10.20
N HIS A 141 1.38 -8.73 11.03
CA HIS A 141 0.52 -9.86 10.74
C HIS A 141 0.01 -10.46 12.05
N SER A 142 -1.19 -11.06 12.04
CA SER A 142 -1.79 -11.66 13.25
C SER A 142 -0.95 -12.79 13.87
N SER A 143 -0.17 -13.49 13.05
CA SER A 143 0.59 -14.69 13.45
C SER A 143 2.07 -14.43 13.78
N TYR A 144 2.56 -13.21 13.55
CA TYR A 144 3.98 -12.87 13.76
C TYR A 144 4.10 -11.57 14.57
N PRO A 145 5.11 -11.43 15.44
CA PRO A 145 5.35 -10.15 16.10
C PRO A 145 5.67 -9.07 15.07
N ALA A 146 5.28 -7.82 15.37
CA ALA A 146 5.54 -6.70 14.48
C ALA A 146 7.05 -6.48 14.31
N MET A 147 7.49 -6.26 13.07
CA MET A 147 8.91 -6.12 12.72
C MET A 147 9.20 -4.84 11.97
N ASN A 148 10.39 -4.29 12.17
CA ASN A 148 10.92 -3.17 11.40
C ASN A 148 11.89 -3.70 10.34
N LEU A 149 11.58 -3.46 9.07
CA LEU A 149 12.52 -3.56 7.97
C LEU A 149 13.20 -2.19 7.82
N SER A 150 14.50 -2.11 8.12
CA SER A 150 15.28 -0.87 8.06
C SER A 150 16.29 -0.91 6.93
N ARG A 151 16.29 0.16 6.13
CA ARG A 151 17.29 0.40 5.09
C ARG A 151 18.48 1.15 5.69
N ARG A 152 19.68 0.61 5.50
CA ARG A 152 20.95 1.25 5.93
C ARG A 152 21.87 1.56 4.74
N GLY A 153 21.63 0.91 3.61
CA GLY A 153 22.30 1.13 2.34
C GLY A 153 21.55 0.44 1.20
N GLU A 154 22.18 0.33 0.04
CA GLU A 154 21.58 -0.33 -1.12
C GLU A 154 21.44 -1.85 -0.91
N VAL A 155 22.49 -2.48 -0.38
CA VAL A 155 22.54 -3.91 -0.02
C VAL A 155 22.80 -4.12 1.49
N ASP A 156 22.36 -3.17 2.32
CA ASP A 156 22.43 -3.27 3.79
C ASP A 156 21.04 -3.01 4.38
N TRP A 157 20.38 -4.09 4.77
CA TRP A 157 19.01 -4.11 5.26
C TRP A 157 18.90 -5.01 6.48
N THR A 158 18.14 -4.58 7.49
CA THR A 158 17.88 -5.37 8.70
C THR A 158 16.38 -5.57 8.89
N LEU A 159 15.99 -6.77 9.32
CA LEU A 159 14.62 -7.09 9.73
C LEU A 159 14.63 -7.50 11.20
N ASP A 160 14.17 -6.61 12.07
CA ASP A 160 14.24 -6.78 13.51
C ASP A 160 12.85 -6.77 14.15
N VAL A 161 12.63 -7.60 15.17
CA VAL A 161 11.42 -7.54 15.99
C VAL A 161 11.38 -6.21 16.73
N ILE A 162 10.23 -5.53 16.71
CA ILE A 162 10.07 -4.27 17.43
C ILE A 162 10.21 -4.51 18.93
N SER A 163 11.15 -3.81 19.54
CA SER A 163 11.28 -3.73 21.00
C SER A 163 10.49 -2.54 21.52
N TYR A 164 9.56 -2.78 22.44
CA TYR A 164 8.75 -1.75 23.08
C TYR A 164 9.40 -1.39 24.42
N SER A 165 9.92 -0.17 24.54
CA SER A 165 10.58 0.30 25.77
C SER A 165 10.56 1.82 25.84
N SER A 166 10.81 2.36 27.04
CA SER A 166 10.99 3.79 27.28
C SER A 166 12.19 4.37 26.53
N GLY A 167 13.18 3.55 26.14
CA GLY A 167 14.42 3.98 25.49
C GLY A 167 15.46 4.58 26.44
N ILE A 168 15.18 4.62 27.75
CA ILE A 168 16.11 4.99 28.82
C ILE A 168 15.86 4.12 30.05
N ASP A 169 16.94 3.66 30.68
CA ASP A 169 16.90 2.77 31.84
C ASP A 169 16.54 3.53 33.12
N ALA A 170 15.76 2.93 34.00
CA ALA A 170 15.53 3.49 35.33
C ALA A 170 16.83 3.51 36.16
N PRO A 171 17.02 4.47 37.09
CA PRO A 171 18.13 4.41 38.02
C PRO A 171 18.16 3.06 38.76
N SER A 172 19.33 2.46 38.87
CA SER A 172 19.50 1.22 39.64
C SER A 172 19.77 1.55 41.11
N SER A 173 19.48 0.64 42.02
CA SER A 173 19.96 0.72 43.41
C SER A 173 19.63 2.03 44.15
N LEU A 174 18.40 2.55 44.04
CA LEU A 174 17.94 3.70 44.82
C LEU A 174 18.16 3.46 46.32
N ALA A 175 18.80 4.42 46.99
CA ALA A 175 19.05 4.38 48.43
C ALA A 175 18.49 5.65 49.10
N ALA A 176 17.67 5.47 50.13
CA ALA A 176 17.10 6.52 50.95
C ALA A 176 17.56 6.35 52.40
N SER A 177 18.07 7.42 53.00
CA SER A 177 18.54 7.44 54.39
C SER A 177 17.85 8.57 55.17
N ALA A 178 17.46 8.27 56.41
CA ALA A 178 16.89 9.23 57.32
C ALA A 178 17.99 10.13 57.88
N VAL A 179 17.76 11.45 57.85
CA VAL A 179 18.52 12.42 58.63
C VAL A 179 17.61 12.90 59.76
N GLU A 180 17.98 12.52 60.97
CA GLU A 180 17.30 12.95 62.20
C GLU A 180 17.99 14.20 62.74
N GLY A 181 17.23 15.25 63.00
CA GLY A 181 17.77 16.49 63.54
C GLY A 181 17.86 16.49 65.07
N ASN A 182 17.90 17.67 65.69
CA ASN A 182 18.40 17.83 67.07
C ASN A 182 17.55 17.09 68.14
N ALA A 183 18.23 16.56 69.17
CA ALA A 183 17.87 15.48 70.08
C ALA A 183 16.69 15.71 71.07
N ALA A 184 15.80 16.69 70.84
CA ALA A 184 14.55 16.79 71.61
C ALA A 184 13.48 15.75 71.15
N ASN A 185 13.79 14.96 70.12
CA ASN A 185 13.02 13.82 69.60
C ASN A 185 13.04 12.61 70.58
N THR A 186 12.50 12.73 71.78
CA THR A 186 12.47 11.58 72.73
C THR A 186 11.40 10.53 72.41
N GLY A 187 10.74 10.58 71.25
CA GLY A 187 9.66 9.64 70.89
C GLY A 187 8.42 9.68 71.80
N THR A 188 8.38 10.61 72.75
CA THR A 188 7.32 10.77 73.76
C THR A 188 6.51 12.06 73.61
N THR A 189 6.91 12.97 72.72
CA THR A 189 6.18 14.22 72.42
C THR A 189 5.00 13.93 71.48
N PRO A 190 3.74 14.23 71.87
CA PRO A 190 2.58 14.04 71.01
C PRO A 190 2.76 14.79 69.67
N GLY A 191 2.70 14.07 68.56
CA GLY A 191 2.85 14.62 67.20
C GLY A 191 4.19 14.32 66.49
N VAL A 192 5.18 13.74 67.20
CA VAL A 192 6.49 13.39 66.63
C VAL A 192 6.67 11.86 66.54
N SER A 193 5.84 11.23 65.73
CA SER A 193 5.92 9.79 65.44
C SER A 193 6.83 9.52 64.24
N LYS A 194 7.44 8.32 64.21
CA LYS A 194 8.13 7.85 63.00
C LYS A 194 7.12 7.48 61.92
N VAL A 195 7.43 7.86 60.68
CA VAL A 195 6.64 7.59 59.48
C VAL A 195 7.57 6.90 58.47
N THR A 196 7.04 5.90 57.78
CA THR A 196 7.74 5.26 56.67
C THR A 196 7.37 5.98 55.37
N TYR A 197 8.38 6.51 54.71
CA TYR A 197 8.27 7.14 53.39
C TYR A 197 8.72 6.13 52.33
N GLU A 198 8.06 6.16 51.19
CA GLU A 198 8.39 5.36 50.02
C GLU A 198 8.66 6.31 48.84
N TYR A 199 9.79 6.10 48.18
CA TYR A 199 10.25 6.95 47.08
C TYR A 199 10.43 6.17 45.78
N ALA A 200 10.39 6.89 44.67
CA ALA A 200 10.79 6.38 43.38
C ALA A 200 11.54 7.47 42.62
N VAL A 201 12.48 7.06 41.78
CA VAL A 201 13.22 7.98 40.91
C VAL A 201 13.11 7.48 39.47
N THR A 202 13.03 8.42 38.54
CA THR A 202 13.09 8.15 37.11
C THR A 202 14.22 8.97 36.51
N SER A 203 14.78 8.50 35.40
CA SER A 203 15.71 9.27 34.58
C SER A 203 14.99 9.84 33.38
N VAL A 204 15.31 11.08 33.03
CA VAL A 204 14.71 11.78 31.89
C VAL A 204 15.78 12.12 30.87
N SER A 205 15.48 11.89 29.59
CA SER A 205 16.31 12.30 28.46
C SER A 205 15.55 13.29 27.60
N ASN A 206 16.11 14.50 27.45
CA ASN A 206 15.61 15.53 26.56
C ASN A 206 15.83 15.14 25.09
N GLU A 207 16.97 14.50 24.78
CA GLU A 207 17.29 14.05 23.42
C GLU A 207 16.28 13.00 22.91
N LYS A 208 15.95 12.03 23.75
CA LYS A 208 15.01 10.94 23.39
C LYS A 208 13.55 11.30 23.67
N ASN A 209 13.28 12.49 24.21
CA ASN A 209 11.95 12.95 24.64
C ASN A 209 11.19 11.87 25.44
N THR A 210 11.83 11.34 26.49
CA THR A 210 11.31 10.18 27.22
C THR A 210 11.75 10.17 28.68
N GLU A 211 10.97 9.46 29.48
CA GLU A 211 11.21 9.22 30.90
C GLU A 211 11.23 7.70 31.15
N SER A 212 12.15 7.23 32.00
CA SER A 212 12.22 5.82 32.38
C SER A 212 11.05 5.43 33.26
N ASN A 213 10.81 4.13 33.40
CA ASN A 213 10.04 3.62 34.53
C ASN A 213 10.59 4.10 35.88
N ALA A 214 9.72 4.10 36.88
CA ALA A 214 10.14 4.23 38.27
C ALA A 214 11.13 3.12 38.67
N THR A 215 12.06 3.46 39.56
CA THR A 215 12.88 2.51 40.31
C THR A 215 11.99 1.59 41.18
N LEU A 216 11.53 0.47 40.62
CA LEU A 216 10.65 -0.47 41.34
C LEU A 216 11.41 -1.58 42.07
N ALA A 217 12.70 -1.77 41.77
CA ALA A 217 13.56 -2.74 42.47
C ALA A 217 14.20 -2.10 43.72
N PRO A 218 14.09 -2.72 44.90
CA PRO A 218 14.80 -2.25 46.09
C PRO A 218 16.33 -2.44 45.94
N SER A 219 17.13 -1.56 46.54
CA SER A 219 18.59 -1.67 46.48
C SER A 219 19.14 -2.82 47.35
N GLN A 220 18.38 -3.24 48.37
CA GLN A 220 18.73 -4.36 49.25
C GLN A 220 17.47 -5.09 49.76
N THR A 221 17.65 -6.32 50.22
CA THR A 221 16.66 -7.04 51.04
C THR A 221 17.29 -7.29 52.40
N GLU A 222 16.80 -6.61 53.43
CA GLU A 222 17.27 -6.79 54.81
C GLU A 222 16.30 -7.68 55.60
N MET A 223 16.78 -8.33 56.65
CA MET A 223 15.94 -9.14 57.55
C MET A 223 15.57 -8.30 58.77
N THR A 224 14.29 -7.99 58.96
CA THR A 224 13.80 -7.28 60.13
C THR A 224 13.17 -8.21 61.15
N THR A 225 13.40 -7.90 62.43
CA THR A 225 12.89 -8.68 63.55
C THR A 225 11.54 -8.14 64.02
N GLN A 226 10.44 -8.84 63.73
CA GLN A 226 9.13 -8.54 64.30
C GLN A 226 8.98 -9.23 65.65
N THR A 227 8.54 -8.49 66.66
CA THR A 227 8.37 -8.99 68.02
C THR A 227 6.90 -8.86 68.41
N GLN A 228 6.22 -9.98 68.64
CA GLN A 228 4.84 -10.01 69.13
C GLN A 228 4.83 -10.54 70.56
N THR A 229 4.31 -9.74 71.48
CA THR A 229 4.12 -10.15 72.88
C THR A 229 2.70 -10.68 73.03
N ILE A 230 2.59 -11.96 73.34
CA ILE A 230 1.31 -12.62 73.63
C ILE A 230 1.20 -12.77 75.14
N THR A 231 0.15 -12.18 75.72
CA THR A 231 -0.16 -12.33 77.15
C THR A 231 -1.24 -13.39 77.33
N ASP A 232 -0.98 -14.39 78.15
CA ASP A 232 -2.00 -15.35 78.55
C ASP A 232 -3.04 -14.65 79.46
N PRO A 233 -4.31 -14.59 79.06
CA PRO A 233 -5.35 -13.86 79.80
C PRO A 233 -5.72 -14.51 81.14
N LEU A 234 -5.38 -15.78 81.39
CA LEU A 234 -5.68 -16.49 82.64
C LEU A 234 -4.54 -16.42 83.66
N THR A 235 -3.29 -16.38 83.20
CA THR A 235 -2.11 -16.42 84.09
C THR A 235 -1.32 -15.12 84.15
N GLY A 236 -1.60 -14.15 83.26
CA GLY A 236 -0.91 -12.86 83.18
C GLY A 236 0.54 -12.95 82.70
N LYS A 237 1.03 -14.14 82.36
CA LYS A 237 2.40 -14.33 81.84
C LYS A 237 2.46 -13.93 80.37
N THR A 238 3.48 -13.14 80.03
CA THR A 238 3.80 -12.73 78.67
C THR A 238 4.85 -13.64 78.06
N SER A 239 4.64 -14.04 76.80
CA SER A 239 5.62 -14.71 75.95
C SER A 239 5.88 -13.86 74.72
N THR A 240 7.14 -13.73 74.35
CA THR A 240 7.56 -12.94 73.20
C THR A 240 7.90 -13.86 72.05
N VAL A 241 7.15 -13.77 70.94
CA VAL A 241 7.43 -14.49 69.69
C VAL A 241 8.15 -13.54 68.76
N THR A 242 9.31 -13.97 68.28
CA THR A 242 10.14 -13.19 67.35
C THR A 242 10.16 -13.87 65.99
N SER A 243 9.78 -13.15 64.94
CA SER A 243 9.85 -13.62 63.55
C SER A 243 10.79 -12.72 62.75
N GLN A 244 11.62 -13.34 61.91
CA GLN A 244 12.47 -12.62 60.96
C GLN A 244 11.73 -12.53 59.64
N VAL A 245 11.44 -11.31 59.20
CA VAL A 245 10.71 -11.04 57.96
C VAL A 245 11.61 -10.23 57.03
N PRO A 246 11.78 -10.65 55.76
CA PRO A 246 12.50 -9.84 54.79
C PRO A 246 11.74 -8.52 54.56
N VAL A 247 12.46 -7.40 54.62
CA VAL A 247 12.00 -6.06 54.31
C VAL A 247 12.82 -5.55 53.14
N GLU A 248 12.14 -5.06 52.12
CA GLU A 248 12.77 -4.37 51.00
C GLU A 248 13.33 -3.03 51.51
N VAL A 249 14.64 -2.82 51.45
CA VAL A 249 15.31 -1.59 51.91
C VAL A 249 15.96 -0.91 50.71
N GLY A 250 15.96 0.43 50.72
CA GLY A 250 16.51 1.23 49.61
C GLY A 250 15.58 2.35 49.19
N ARG A 251 14.34 2.02 48.82
CA ARG A 251 13.31 3.01 48.48
C ARG A 251 12.41 3.40 49.65
N PHE A 252 12.39 2.57 50.69
CA PHE A 252 11.66 2.80 51.93
C PHE A 252 12.60 3.36 52.98
N VAL A 253 12.17 4.41 53.68
CA VAL A 253 12.93 5.01 54.79
C VAL A 253 11.98 5.39 55.92
N THR A 254 12.30 4.95 57.14
CA THR A 254 11.55 5.31 58.34
C THR A 254 12.29 6.42 59.08
N ASN A 255 11.66 7.58 59.18
CA ASN A 255 12.21 8.75 59.88
C ASN A 255 11.16 9.35 60.83
N TYR A 256 11.57 10.17 61.78
CA TYR A 256 10.65 11.12 62.42
C TYR A 256 9.99 11.98 61.35
N ASN A 257 8.71 12.33 61.55
CA ASN A 257 7.93 13.07 60.57
C ASN A 257 8.71 14.29 60.02
N ILE A 258 9.08 14.22 58.74
CA ILE A 258 9.91 15.24 58.07
C ILE A 258 9.15 16.55 57.86
N GLY A 259 7.82 16.58 58.07
CA GLY A 259 7.03 17.80 58.06
C GLY A 259 7.39 18.84 59.13
N TYR A 260 8.25 18.48 60.08
CA TYR A 260 8.83 19.40 61.05
C TYR A 260 10.29 19.77 60.76
N TYR A 261 10.73 19.71 59.50
CA TYR A 261 12.10 20.07 59.11
C TYR A 261 12.55 21.44 59.65
N THR A 262 11.71 22.49 59.58
CA THR A 262 12.05 23.83 60.10
C THR A 262 12.25 23.88 61.61
N ASN A 263 11.61 22.97 62.36
CA ASN A 263 11.59 23.00 63.82
C ASN A 263 12.66 22.08 64.41
N TYR A 264 12.90 20.94 63.77
CA TYR A 264 13.77 19.90 64.32
C TYR A 264 14.90 19.48 63.37
N GLY A 265 14.82 19.80 62.07
CA GLY A 265 15.85 19.45 61.08
C GLY A 265 15.74 18.03 60.53
N ASN A 266 14.57 17.39 60.59
CA ASN A 266 14.36 16.03 60.06
C ASN A 266 14.12 16.06 58.54
N TYR A 267 14.89 15.31 57.75
CA TYR A 267 14.69 15.16 56.30
C TYR A 267 15.19 13.80 55.82
N ASN A 268 14.88 13.42 54.59
CA ASN A 268 15.38 12.18 53.99
C ASN A 268 16.30 12.49 52.82
N THR A 269 17.47 11.86 52.77
CA THR A 269 18.40 11.97 51.63
C THR A 269 18.25 10.74 50.74
N LEU A 270 18.05 10.98 49.45
CA LEU A 270 17.98 9.96 48.41
C LEU A 270 19.25 10.02 47.56
N SER A 271 19.75 8.87 47.10
CA SER A 271 20.89 8.77 46.20
C SER A 271 20.77 7.59 45.23
N TRP A 272 21.35 7.75 44.04
CA TRP A 272 21.34 6.75 42.96
C TRP A 272 22.56 6.94 42.03
N PRO A 273 23.01 5.90 41.31
CA PRO A 273 24.07 6.02 40.32
C PRO A 273 23.60 6.78 39.08
N ALA A 274 24.56 7.35 38.35
CA ALA A 274 24.28 8.00 37.07
C ALA A 274 23.74 7.00 36.03
N VAL A 275 22.70 7.40 35.32
CA VAL A 275 22.13 6.68 34.18
C VAL A 275 22.68 7.29 32.88
N SER A 276 23.17 6.44 31.97
CA SER A 276 23.70 6.89 30.68
C SER A 276 22.59 7.54 29.83
N GLY A 277 22.84 8.76 29.36
CA GLY A 277 21.87 9.52 28.55
C GLY A 277 20.76 10.21 29.35
N ALA A 278 20.82 10.20 30.69
CA ALA A 278 19.94 11.00 31.53
C ALA A 278 20.46 12.44 31.66
N ASP A 279 19.58 13.41 31.41
CA ASP A 279 19.86 14.84 31.59
C ASP A 279 19.54 15.29 33.03
N TYR A 280 18.47 14.73 33.60
CA TYR A 280 18.02 14.97 34.97
C TYR A 280 17.17 13.80 35.47
N TYR A 281 16.82 13.85 36.75
CA TYR A 281 16.04 12.84 37.43
C TYR A 281 14.81 13.45 38.08
N ASN A 282 13.66 12.80 37.95
CA ASN A 282 12.45 13.15 38.69
C ASN A 282 12.38 12.28 39.95
N VAL A 283 12.01 12.90 41.07
CA VAL A 283 11.90 12.24 42.36
C VAL A 283 10.44 12.26 42.79
N TYR A 284 9.91 11.08 43.10
CA TYR A 284 8.53 10.87 43.50
C TYR A 284 8.46 10.33 44.92
N ARG A 285 7.38 10.70 45.63
CA ARG A 285 7.05 10.18 46.96
C ARG A 285 5.65 9.60 46.95
N ARG A 286 5.48 8.45 47.60
CA ARG A 286 4.16 7.84 47.79
C ARG A 286 3.35 8.66 48.80
N PHE A 287 2.15 9.06 48.42
CA PHE A 287 1.22 9.82 49.25
C PHE A 287 -0.21 9.33 49.04
N ALA A 288 -0.90 8.97 50.13
CA ALA A 288 -2.30 8.49 50.11
C ALA A 288 -2.60 7.37 49.07
N GLY A 289 -1.63 6.50 48.78
CA GLY A 289 -1.80 5.42 47.79
C GLY A 289 -1.63 5.86 46.33
N GLN A 290 -1.11 7.06 46.07
CA GLN A 290 -0.69 7.53 44.75
C GLN A 290 0.77 8.01 44.78
N TRP A 291 1.42 8.05 43.62
CA TRP A 291 2.74 8.66 43.49
C TRP A 291 2.56 10.14 43.22
N GLY A 292 3.37 10.99 43.85
CA GLY A 292 3.41 12.41 43.51
C GLY A 292 4.83 12.91 43.34
N LEU A 293 5.05 13.74 42.33
CA LEU A 293 6.33 14.38 42.06
C LEU A 293 6.66 15.35 43.20
N ILE A 294 7.86 15.24 43.77
CA ILE A 294 8.36 16.15 44.83
C ILE A 294 9.47 17.07 44.35
N GLY A 295 10.09 16.78 43.21
CA GLY A 295 11.11 17.64 42.60
C GLY A 295 11.87 16.96 41.47
N ASN A 296 12.73 17.73 40.81
CA ASN A 296 13.72 17.24 39.85
C ASN A 296 15.13 17.69 40.23
N THR A 297 16.14 16.96 39.78
CA THR A 297 17.55 17.29 40.06
C THR A 297 18.47 16.74 38.96
N THR A 298 19.54 17.47 38.67
CA THR A 298 20.67 16.97 37.84
C THR A 298 21.73 16.26 38.68
N SER A 299 21.65 16.39 40.00
CA SER A 299 22.54 15.70 40.93
C SER A 299 22.09 14.26 41.14
N LEU A 300 23.03 13.42 41.59
CA LEU A 300 22.79 12.01 41.93
C LEU A 300 22.25 11.82 43.36
N SER A 301 21.71 12.90 43.93
CA SER A 301 21.19 12.95 45.29
C SER A 301 20.07 13.99 45.37
N PHE A 302 19.11 13.77 46.27
CA PHE A 302 17.99 14.68 46.55
C PHE A 302 17.61 14.63 48.02
N ASP A 303 17.45 15.80 48.65
CA ASP A 303 17.01 15.91 50.04
C ASP A 303 15.52 16.27 50.10
N ASP A 304 14.67 15.35 50.58
CA ASP A 304 13.26 15.63 50.85
C ASP A 304 13.10 16.24 52.25
N VAL A 305 12.95 17.56 52.28
CA VAL A 305 12.68 18.37 53.48
C VAL A 305 11.17 18.57 53.73
N ASN A 306 10.36 17.61 53.27
CA ASN A 306 8.89 17.64 53.22
C ASN A 306 8.31 18.51 52.10
N TYR A 307 8.81 18.33 50.88
CA TYR A 307 8.14 18.88 49.71
C TYR A 307 6.74 18.27 49.55
N ALA A 308 5.78 19.08 49.10
CA ALA A 308 4.42 18.62 48.85
C ALA A 308 4.40 17.73 47.60
N PRO A 309 3.94 16.47 47.67
CA PRO A 309 3.85 15.59 46.49
C PRO A 309 2.73 16.06 45.58
N ASP A 310 3.06 16.32 44.32
CA ASP A 310 2.09 16.60 43.27
C ASP A 310 1.53 15.28 42.70
N THR A 311 0.35 14.88 43.19
CA THR A 311 -0.31 13.63 42.80
C THR A 311 -0.98 13.67 41.42
N GLU A 312 -0.95 14.81 40.73
CA GLU A 312 -1.36 14.87 39.31
C GLU A 312 -0.22 14.38 38.39
N ASN A 313 1.01 14.32 38.91
CA ASN A 313 2.20 13.88 38.20
C ASN A 313 2.81 12.66 38.88
N GLY A 314 2.38 11.46 38.45
CA GLY A 314 3.03 10.19 38.81
C GLY A 314 4.21 9.87 37.91
N PRO A 315 5.03 8.84 38.21
CA PRO A 315 6.01 8.30 37.28
C PRO A 315 5.33 7.42 36.22
N PRO A 316 5.92 7.27 35.01
CA PRO A 316 5.38 6.39 33.99
C PRO A 316 5.53 4.92 34.40
N ALA A 317 4.56 4.12 33.99
CA ALA A 317 4.54 2.68 34.16
C ALA A 317 4.57 1.98 32.81
N HIS A 318 5.57 1.11 32.63
CA HIS A 318 5.75 0.43 31.37
C HIS A 318 4.64 -0.55 31.03
N ARG A 319 4.26 -0.50 29.76
CA ARG A 319 3.29 -1.41 29.15
C ARG A 319 3.85 -1.86 27.81
N ASN A 320 3.89 -3.16 27.61
CA ASN A 320 3.96 -3.72 26.27
C ASN A 320 2.59 -4.33 25.92
N PRO A 321 1.76 -3.66 25.10
CA PRO A 321 0.45 -4.19 24.73
C PRO A 321 0.55 -5.45 23.86
N PHE A 322 1.72 -5.80 23.34
CA PHE A 322 1.92 -6.92 22.42
C PHE A 322 2.56 -8.15 23.09
N ASP A 323 2.73 -8.14 24.42
CA ASP A 323 3.16 -9.31 25.18
C ASP A 323 2.19 -10.49 25.03
N GLY A 324 2.70 -11.72 25.21
CA GLY A 324 1.87 -12.92 25.19
C GLY A 324 1.29 -13.29 23.82
N ASN A 325 2.02 -13.01 22.73
CA ASN A 325 1.61 -13.27 21.34
C ASN A 325 0.38 -12.44 20.88
N ASN A 326 0.21 -11.24 21.45
CA ASN A 326 -0.86 -10.32 21.09
C ASN A 326 -0.50 -9.49 19.84
N ASN A 327 -0.25 -10.13 18.70
CA ASN A 327 0.29 -9.44 17.53
C ASN A 327 -0.77 -8.62 16.77
N PRO A 328 -0.48 -7.37 16.38
CA PRO A 328 -1.41 -6.54 15.63
C PRO A 328 -1.52 -6.98 14.16
N VAL A 329 -2.70 -6.78 13.55
CA VAL A 329 -2.91 -7.02 12.12
C VAL A 329 -2.50 -5.82 11.28
N SER A 330 -2.73 -4.60 11.77
CA SER A 330 -2.52 -3.37 11.01
C SER A 330 -1.64 -2.36 11.75
N VAL A 331 -0.97 -1.51 10.98
CA VAL A 331 -0.10 -0.44 11.46
C VAL A 331 -0.24 0.81 10.59
N THR A 332 -0.10 1.99 11.20
CA THR A 332 0.11 3.27 10.52
C THR A 332 0.81 4.29 11.44
N TYR A 333 1.08 5.49 10.92
CA TYR A 333 1.55 6.63 11.70
C TYR A 333 0.50 7.74 11.65
N PHE A 334 0.16 8.31 12.81
CA PHE A 334 -0.82 9.39 12.89
C PHE A 334 -0.52 10.30 14.09
N GLN A 335 -0.55 11.62 13.87
CA GLN A 335 -0.29 12.64 14.91
C GLN A 335 0.96 12.35 15.77
N GLN A 336 2.10 12.08 15.13
CA GLN A 336 3.37 11.73 15.80
C GLN A 336 3.29 10.48 16.70
N ARG A 337 2.31 9.60 16.49
CA ARG A 337 2.21 8.30 17.17
C ARG A 337 2.30 7.18 16.14
N ARG A 338 2.87 6.06 16.55
CA ARG A 338 2.75 4.81 15.81
C ARG A 338 1.50 4.09 16.30
N VAL A 339 0.62 3.73 15.38
CA VAL A 339 -0.70 3.20 15.68
C VAL A 339 -0.79 1.77 15.18
N PHE A 340 -1.17 0.85 16.06
CA PHE A 340 -1.44 -0.54 15.76
C PHE A 340 -2.91 -0.87 16.02
N ALA A 341 -3.47 -1.85 15.32
CA ALA A 341 -4.82 -2.31 15.61
C ALA A 341 -5.09 -3.77 15.23
N GLY A 342 -6.10 -4.33 15.92
CA GLY A 342 -6.80 -5.55 15.53
C GLY A 342 -6.00 -6.83 15.69
N SER A 343 -5.62 -7.19 16.91
CA SER A 343 -4.99 -8.50 17.17
C SER A 343 -6.03 -9.64 17.25
N LEU A 344 -5.57 -10.89 17.30
CA LEU A 344 -6.47 -12.04 17.49
C LEU A 344 -7.20 -12.01 18.85
N ALA A 345 -6.51 -11.58 19.91
CA ALA A 345 -7.09 -11.48 21.25
C ALA A 345 -7.98 -10.23 21.42
N TYR A 346 -7.63 -9.15 20.72
CA TYR A 346 -8.30 -7.85 20.82
C TYR A 346 -8.58 -7.27 19.44
N PRO A 347 -9.55 -7.84 18.70
CA PRO A 347 -9.81 -7.50 17.29
C PRO A 347 -10.29 -6.06 17.06
N GLN A 348 -10.87 -5.42 18.06
CA GLN A 348 -11.42 -4.06 17.99
C GLN A 348 -10.57 -3.01 18.70
N THR A 349 -9.39 -3.40 19.20
CA THR A 349 -8.53 -2.51 19.96
C THR A 349 -7.53 -1.80 19.05
N VAL A 350 -7.32 -0.53 19.35
CA VAL A 350 -6.31 0.35 18.77
C VAL A 350 -5.32 0.71 19.88
N TRP A 351 -4.03 0.59 19.57
CA TRP A 351 -2.92 0.98 20.43
C TRP A 351 -2.13 2.08 19.74
N MET A 352 -1.97 3.23 20.41
CA MET A 352 -1.12 4.32 19.95
C MET A 352 0.05 4.47 20.92
N SER A 353 1.27 4.53 20.39
CA SER A 353 2.47 4.85 21.18
C SER A 353 2.34 6.24 21.80
N ARG A 354 3.22 6.59 22.75
CA ARG A 354 3.40 7.98 23.19
C ARG A 354 3.70 8.91 22.02
N SER A 355 3.34 10.18 22.17
CA SER A 355 3.60 11.20 21.14
C SER A 355 5.12 11.37 20.92
N ALA A 356 5.53 11.43 19.66
CA ALA A 356 6.93 11.52 19.21
C ALA A 356 7.86 10.38 19.67
N ASN A 357 7.34 9.34 20.34
CA ASN A 357 8.13 8.18 20.76
C ASN A 357 7.43 6.88 20.35
N TYR A 358 7.81 6.35 19.20
CA TYR A 358 7.09 5.27 18.53
C TYR A 358 7.17 3.91 19.23
N THR A 359 8.18 3.67 20.07
CA THR A 359 8.40 2.40 20.79
C THR A 359 7.88 2.42 22.23
N ASN A 360 7.59 3.60 22.78
CA ASN A 360 7.14 3.75 24.15
C ASN A 360 5.60 3.66 24.22
N PHE A 361 5.09 2.70 25.01
CA PHE A 361 3.66 2.51 25.27
C PHE A 361 3.29 2.72 26.75
N ASP A 362 4.16 3.41 27.48
CA ASP A 362 4.03 3.65 28.91
C ASP A 362 2.92 4.66 29.20
N ILE A 363 2.35 4.57 30.39
CA ILE A 363 1.26 5.43 30.87
C ILE A 363 1.55 5.94 32.28
N HIS A 364 1.10 7.15 32.59
CA HIS A 364 1.12 7.69 33.94
C HIS A 364 -0.17 7.32 34.70
N THR A 365 -0.16 7.51 36.01
CA THR A 365 -1.36 7.41 36.85
C THR A 365 -1.39 8.60 37.82
N PRO A 366 -2.27 9.61 37.62
CA PRO A 366 -3.28 9.72 36.54
C PRO A 366 -2.64 9.89 35.14
N VAL A 367 -3.41 9.62 34.08
CA VAL A 367 -2.93 9.69 32.69
C VAL A 367 -2.71 11.14 32.26
N VAL A 368 -1.66 11.37 31.48
CA VAL A 368 -1.32 12.67 30.87
C VAL A 368 -1.57 12.64 29.35
N SER A 369 -1.54 13.81 28.70
CA SER A 369 -2.01 13.96 27.31
C SER A 369 -1.14 13.27 26.25
N ASP A 370 0.16 13.10 26.52
CA ASP A 370 1.14 12.48 25.63
C ASP A 370 1.31 10.98 25.86
N ASP A 371 0.67 10.41 26.89
CA ASP A 371 0.69 8.99 27.21
C ASP A 371 0.18 8.11 26.07
N ALA A 372 0.59 6.85 26.10
CA ALA A 372 0.09 5.84 25.17
C ALA A 372 -1.43 5.66 25.31
N ILE A 373 -2.07 5.34 24.19
CA ILE A 373 -3.53 5.20 24.11
C ILE A 373 -3.84 3.74 23.83
N THR A 374 -4.68 3.14 24.67
CA THR A 374 -5.31 1.85 24.41
C THR A 374 -6.81 2.03 24.44
N ALA A 375 -7.47 1.86 23.31
CA ALA A 375 -8.91 2.07 23.19
C ALA A 375 -9.55 0.98 22.33
N THR A 376 -10.74 0.54 22.74
CA THR A 376 -11.51 -0.47 22.01
C THR A 376 -12.74 0.18 21.38
N ILE A 377 -12.94 -0.05 20.08
CA ILE A 377 -14.12 0.43 19.37
C ILE A 377 -15.35 -0.33 19.88
N ALA A 378 -16.30 0.39 20.45
CA ALA A 378 -17.58 -0.17 20.87
C ALA A 378 -18.49 -0.38 19.64
N SER A 379 -18.81 -1.64 19.34
CA SER A 379 -19.72 -2.01 18.24
C SER A 379 -20.65 -3.15 18.65
N GLN A 380 -21.79 -3.28 17.97
CA GLN A 380 -22.77 -4.36 18.22
C GLN A 380 -22.25 -5.74 17.81
N GLN A 381 -21.29 -5.78 16.88
CA GLN A 381 -20.67 -7.00 16.40
C GLN A 381 -19.15 -6.86 16.53
N VAL A 382 -18.50 -7.93 16.99
CA VAL A 382 -17.05 -7.99 17.05
C VAL A 382 -16.51 -8.10 15.62
N ASN A 383 -15.84 -7.06 15.16
CA ASN A 383 -15.27 -6.98 13.82
C ASN A 383 -13.82 -6.55 13.91
N THR A 384 -12.92 -7.41 13.43
CA THR A 384 -11.49 -7.12 13.42
C THR A 384 -11.19 -5.89 12.58
N ILE A 385 -10.38 -4.99 13.13
CA ILE A 385 -9.79 -3.87 12.40
C ILE A 385 -8.74 -4.45 11.45
N LYS A 386 -8.97 -4.28 10.15
CA LYS A 386 -8.13 -4.82 9.08
C LYS A 386 -7.08 -3.83 8.61
N HIS A 387 -7.44 -2.55 8.55
CA HIS A 387 -6.56 -1.48 8.05
C HIS A 387 -6.77 -0.18 8.82
N LEU A 388 -5.70 0.61 8.90
CA LEU A 388 -5.69 1.96 9.41
C LEU A 388 -5.18 2.89 8.30
N VAL A 389 -5.93 3.95 8.01
CA VAL A 389 -5.56 4.93 6.97
C VAL A 389 -5.51 6.32 7.60
N PRO A 390 -4.36 7.00 7.59
CA PRO A 390 -4.24 8.33 8.13
C PRO A 390 -4.74 9.35 7.09
N MET A 391 -5.81 10.07 7.43
CA MET A 391 -6.32 11.22 6.68
C MET A 391 -6.26 12.47 7.59
N ALA A 392 -7.15 13.45 7.42
CA ALA A 392 -7.31 14.51 8.41
C ALA A 392 -7.71 13.95 9.79
N ASP A 393 -8.53 12.88 9.78
CA ASP A 393 -8.81 12.01 10.90
C ASP A 393 -8.27 10.60 10.62
N LEU A 394 -8.10 9.78 11.66
CA LEU A 394 -7.67 8.40 11.48
C LEU A 394 -8.87 7.52 11.10
N LEU A 395 -8.77 6.78 10.01
CA LEU A 395 -9.82 5.86 9.59
C LEU A 395 -9.45 4.41 9.92
N ALA A 396 -10.36 3.71 10.61
CA ALA A 396 -10.24 2.28 10.89
C ALA A 396 -11.24 1.49 10.05
N PHE A 397 -10.70 0.66 9.15
CA PHE A 397 -11.48 -0.21 8.28
C PHE A 397 -11.67 -1.56 8.95
N THR A 398 -12.92 -1.99 9.10
CA THR A 398 -13.29 -3.29 9.68
C THR A 398 -14.01 -4.15 8.64
N GLY A 399 -14.26 -5.43 8.95
CA GLY A 399 -15.00 -6.33 8.07
C GLY A 399 -16.47 -5.93 7.81
N THR A 400 -17.06 -5.01 8.58
CA THR A 400 -18.47 -4.61 8.44
C THR A 400 -18.69 -3.11 8.27
N GLY A 401 -17.73 -2.28 8.66
CA GLY A 401 -17.87 -0.83 8.56
C GLY A 401 -16.55 -0.08 8.71
N ILE A 402 -16.63 1.22 8.50
CA ILE A 402 -15.52 2.16 8.57
C ILE A 402 -15.79 3.12 9.72
N TRP A 403 -14.78 3.33 10.55
CA TRP A 403 -14.84 4.15 11.75
C TRP A 403 -13.86 5.31 11.64
N LYS A 404 -14.32 6.49 12.05
CA LYS A 404 -13.48 7.67 12.21
C LYS A 404 -13.01 7.74 13.66
N ILE A 405 -11.71 7.81 13.86
CA ILE A 405 -11.07 7.96 15.15
C ILE A 405 -10.53 9.39 15.26
N SER A 406 -10.93 10.11 16.31
CA SER A 406 -10.51 11.49 16.56
C SER A 406 -10.45 11.83 18.05
N GLY A 407 -10.03 13.06 18.37
CA GLY A 407 -10.03 13.61 19.74
C GLY A 407 -11.36 14.29 20.12
N GLY A 408 -12.48 13.83 19.56
CA GLY A 408 -13.79 14.47 19.69
C GLY A 408 -14.25 15.16 18.40
N GLN A 409 -13.57 16.23 17.97
CA GLN A 409 -13.83 16.91 16.70
C GLN A 409 -12.70 16.67 15.69
N THR A 410 -13.01 16.87 14.40
CA THR A 410 -12.03 16.69 13.31
C THR A 410 -10.85 17.65 13.50
N GLY A 411 -9.63 17.12 13.37
CA GLY A 411 -8.39 17.87 13.58
C GLY A 411 -8.02 18.13 15.04
N THR A 412 -8.84 17.72 16.02
CA THR A 412 -8.47 17.81 17.44
C THR A 412 -7.43 16.73 17.76
N PRO A 413 -6.34 17.06 18.49
CA PRO A 413 -5.36 16.06 18.90
C PRO A 413 -5.99 14.93 19.72
N ILE A 414 -5.57 13.70 19.42
CA ILE A 414 -5.99 12.52 20.16
C ILE A 414 -5.11 12.37 21.40
N THR A 415 -5.75 12.35 22.56
CA THR A 415 -5.16 12.11 23.89
C THR A 415 -5.89 10.95 24.56
N PRO A 416 -5.31 10.30 25.57
CA PRO A 416 -5.97 9.21 26.28
C PRO A 416 -7.36 9.56 26.85
N SER A 417 -7.59 10.84 27.20
CA SER A 417 -8.82 11.30 27.83
C SER A 417 -9.93 11.74 26.87
N ASN A 418 -9.64 11.93 25.57
CA ASN A 418 -10.59 12.41 24.58
C ASN A 418 -10.72 11.51 23.32
N PHE A 419 -10.26 10.26 23.39
CA PHE A 419 -10.38 9.31 22.28
C PHE A 419 -11.86 9.05 21.93
N THR A 420 -12.23 9.27 20.68
CA THR A 420 -13.55 8.94 20.15
C THR A 420 -13.45 8.10 18.89
N ALA A 421 -14.39 7.16 18.72
CA ALA A 421 -14.55 6.37 17.52
C ALA A 421 -16.01 6.44 17.05
N ILE A 422 -16.26 6.98 15.85
CA ILE A 422 -17.60 7.23 15.33
C ILE A 422 -17.77 6.50 13.99
N PRO A 423 -18.82 5.67 13.82
CA PRO A 423 -19.04 4.96 12.56
C PRO A 423 -19.34 5.97 11.43
N GLN A 424 -18.73 5.76 10.27
CA GLN A 424 -18.94 6.58 9.08
C GLN A 424 -19.77 5.84 8.03
N MET A 425 -19.52 4.55 7.89
CA MET A 425 -20.17 3.71 6.88
C MET A 425 -20.29 2.28 7.40
N PHE A 426 -21.39 1.59 7.05
CA PHE A 426 -21.61 0.17 7.35
C PHE A 426 -21.35 -0.73 6.14
N VAL A 427 -20.32 -0.37 5.37
CA VAL A 427 -19.74 -1.21 4.31
C VAL A 427 -18.34 -1.57 4.76
N GLY A 428 -18.08 -2.87 4.92
CA GLY A 428 -16.80 -3.37 5.39
C GLY A 428 -15.74 -3.42 4.29
N SER A 429 -14.50 -3.65 4.71
CA SER A 429 -13.32 -3.74 3.83
C SER A 429 -12.79 -5.16 3.71
N SER A 430 -12.22 -5.47 2.54
CA SER A 430 -11.48 -6.71 2.30
C SER A 430 -10.11 -6.71 2.99
N ASP A 431 -9.34 -7.77 2.79
CA ASP A 431 -7.97 -7.88 3.29
C ASP A 431 -6.93 -7.20 2.38
N VAL A 432 -7.31 -6.58 1.28
CA VAL A 432 -6.40 -5.77 0.45
C VAL A 432 -6.30 -4.36 1.04
N GLN A 433 -5.08 -3.84 1.20
CA GLN A 433 -4.82 -2.54 1.85
C GLN A 433 -5.43 -1.38 1.04
N PRO A 434 -6.21 -0.47 1.65
CA PRO A 434 -6.81 0.68 0.96
C PRO A 434 -5.76 1.61 0.34
N LEU A 435 -6.14 2.30 -0.74
CA LEU A 435 -5.28 3.26 -1.45
C LEU A 435 -5.74 4.69 -1.14
N PRO A 436 -4.98 5.48 -0.36
CA PRO A 436 -5.19 6.92 -0.27
C PRO A 436 -4.74 7.57 -1.58
N ILE A 437 -5.64 8.27 -2.28
CA ILE A 437 -5.37 8.96 -3.54
C ILE A 437 -5.93 10.39 -3.45
N ASN A 438 -5.04 11.38 -3.52
CA ASN A 438 -5.38 12.79 -3.34
C ASN A 438 -6.10 13.03 -2.00
N THR A 439 -7.41 13.29 -2.00
CA THR A 439 -8.24 13.52 -0.80
C THR A 439 -9.20 12.37 -0.49
N ASP A 440 -9.19 11.31 -1.28
CA ASP A 440 -10.07 10.16 -1.15
C ASP A 440 -9.31 8.91 -0.72
N VAL A 441 -10.03 7.95 -0.14
CA VAL A 441 -9.54 6.58 0.07
C VAL A 441 -10.32 5.64 -0.81
N LEU A 442 -9.64 4.91 -1.68
CA LEU A 442 -10.25 3.79 -2.40
C LEU A 442 -10.04 2.52 -1.59
N PHE A 443 -11.10 1.72 -1.47
CA PHE A 443 -11.02 0.42 -0.81
C PHE A 443 -11.89 -0.61 -1.52
N ILE A 444 -11.54 -1.88 -1.34
CA ILE A 444 -12.33 -3.01 -1.82
C ILE A 444 -13.27 -3.45 -0.69
N GLU A 445 -14.55 -3.61 -1.01
CA GLU A 445 -15.59 -4.03 -0.06
C GLU A 445 -15.30 -5.44 0.50
N ASN A 446 -15.83 -5.79 1.68
CA ASN A 446 -15.47 -7.01 2.42
C ASN A 446 -15.57 -8.32 1.61
N LYS A 447 -16.50 -8.41 0.64
CA LYS A 447 -16.63 -9.59 -0.23
C LYS A 447 -15.53 -9.71 -1.30
N GLY A 448 -14.69 -8.69 -1.46
CA GLY A 448 -13.55 -8.68 -2.37
C GLY A 448 -13.85 -8.24 -3.80
N SER A 449 -15.13 -8.12 -4.18
CA SER A 449 -15.50 -7.89 -5.59
C SER A 449 -15.64 -6.42 -5.96
N HIS A 450 -16.28 -5.59 -5.14
CA HIS A 450 -16.58 -4.19 -5.49
C HIS A 450 -15.55 -3.23 -4.93
N ILE A 451 -15.24 -2.17 -5.69
CA ILE A 451 -14.34 -1.08 -5.32
C ILE A 451 -15.15 0.19 -5.08
N ARG A 452 -14.89 0.86 -3.97
CA ARG A 452 -15.59 2.06 -3.53
C ARG A 452 -14.60 3.17 -3.19
N ASP A 453 -14.96 4.41 -3.50
CA ASP A 453 -14.25 5.57 -2.97
C ASP A 453 -14.84 6.00 -1.62
N LEU A 454 -14.04 6.69 -0.83
CA LEU A 454 -14.43 7.24 0.44
C LEU A 454 -13.91 8.67 0.51
N GLN A 455 -14.83 9.62 0.49
CA GLN A 455 -14.61 11.05 0.51
C GLN A 455 -15.21 11.65 1.77
N TYR A 456 -14.55 12.67 2.33
CA TYR A 456 -15.14 13.46 3.39
C TYR A 456 -16.17 14.47 2.82
N ASP A 457 -17.43 14.35 3.23
CA ASP A 457 -18.44 15.37 2.99
C ASP A 457 -18.38 16.40 4.12
N TRP A 458 -18.05 17.64 3.77
CA TRP A 458 -17.89 18.72 4.73
C TRP A 458 -19.22 19.30 5.23
N TYR A 459 -20.30 19.20 4.45
CA TYR A 459 -21.63 19.65 4.87
C TYR A 459 -22.25 18.65 5.84
N ALA A 460 -22.16 17.35 5.51
CA ALA A 460 -22.69 16.27 6.33
C ALA A 460 -21.72 15.84 7.46
N GLN A 461 -20.47 16.29 7.42
CA GLN A 461 -19.38 15.96 8.36
C GLN A 461 -19.16 14.45 8.52
N ILE A 462 -19.33 13.70 7.43
CA ILE A 462 -19.25 12.24 7.39
C ILE A 462 -18.44 11.78 6.18
N TYR A 463 -17.73 10.67 6.32
CA TYR A 463 -17.12 9.99 5.18
C TYR A 463 -18.17 9.15 4.43
N GLN A 464 -18.33 9.39 3.14
CA GLN A 464 -19.23 8.66 2.25
C GLN A 464 -18.58 8.43 0.89
N GLY A 465 -19.18 7.59 0.05
CA GLY A 465 -18.71 7.45 -1.32
C GLY A 465 -19.48 6.43 -2.15
N ASN A 466 -19.06 6.31 -3.40
CA ASN A 466 -19.74 5.65 -4.50
C ASN A 466 -19.03 4.35 -4.89
N ASP A 467 -19.81 3.36 -5.32
CA ASP A 467 -19.24 2.17 -5.95
C ASP A 467 -18.76 2.53 -7.37
N LEU A 468 -17.45 2.39 -7.59
CA LEU A 468 -16.80 2.70 -8.86
C LEU A 468 -16.95 1.55 -9.87
N SER A 469 -17.46 0.41 -9.43
CA SER A 469 -17.59 -0.84 -10.20
C SER A 469 -18.94 -0.94 -10.91
N VAL A 470 -19.91 -0.10 -10.57
CA VAL A 470 -21.34 -0.21 -10.97
C VAL A 470 -21.52 -0.32 -12.48
N LEU A 471 -20.78 0.49 -13.25
CA LEU A 471 -20.92 0.49 -14.71
C LEU A 471 -20.25 -0.72 -15.38
N ALA A 472 -19.36 -1.41 -14.68
CA ALA A 472 -18.57 -2.53 -15.18
C ALA A 472 -18.71 -3.77 -14.27
N ASP A 473 -19.87 -3.97 -13.64
CA ASP A 473 -20.13 -5.00 -12.62
C ASP A 473 -19.72 -6.43 -13.03
N HIS A 474 -19.93 -6.80 -14.29
CA HIS A 474 -19.54 -8.08 -14.88
C HIS A 474 -18.03 -8.37 -14.83
N LEU A 475 -17.17 -7.35 -14.67
CA LEU A 475 -15.73 -7.56 -14.46
C LEU A 475 -15.43 -8.09 -13.06
N PHE A 476 -16.34 -7.90 -12.12
CA PHE A 476 -16.18 -8.22 -10.70
C PHE A 476 -17.08 -9.38 -10.26
N TYR A 477 -18.15 -9.67 -11.01
CA TYR A 477 -19.07 -10.75 -10.69
C TYR A 477 -18.38 -12.13 -10.69
N GLY A 478 -18.37 -12.80 -9.54
CA GLY A 478 -17.72 -14.11 -9.35
C GLY A 478 -16.20 -14.04 -9.14
N TYR A 479 -15.63 -12.84 -9.04
CA TYR A 479 -14.20 -12.63 -8.84
C TYR A 479 -13.93 -11.74 -7.64
N THR A 480 -12.72 -11.84 -7.09
CA THR A 480 -12.22 -10.92 -6.06
C THR A 480 -10.96 -10.22 -6.56
N ILE A 481 -10.67 -9.05 -5.98
CA ILE A 481 -9.38 -8.37 -6.15
C ILE A 481 -8.44 -8.90 -5.07
N SER A 482 -7.30 -9.40 -5.51
CA SER A 482 -6.28 -10.02 -4.67
C SER A 482 -5.17 -9.06 -4.28
N ASP A 483 -4.85 -8.10 -5.16
CA ASP A 483 -3.82 -7.09 -4.93
C ASP A 483 -4.06 -5.87 -5.81
N TRP A 484 -3.56 -4.70 -5.41
CA TRP A 484 -3.63 -3.51 -6.24
C TRP A 484 -2.59 -2.44 -5.87
N SER A 485 -2.31 -1.54 -6.80
CA SER A 485 -1.41 -0.41 -6.59
C SER A 485 -1.77 0.75 -7.51
N PHE A 486 -1.42 1.98 -7.12
CA PHE A 486 -1.67 3.19 -7.90
C PHE A 486 -0.38 3.70 -8.54
N ALA A 487 -0.46 4.07 -9.82
CA ALA A 487 0.58 4.77 -10.58
C ALA A 487 0.01 6.11 -11.05
N GLN A 488 0.44 7.20 -10.41
CA GLN A 488 -0.08 8.54 -10.70
C GLN A 488 0.43 9.05 -12.03
N PHE A 489 1.74 8.95 -12.27
CA PHE A 489 2.39 9.43 -13.49
C PHE A 489 2.93 8.25 -14.31
N PRO A 490 2.71 8.21 -15.65
CA PRO A 490 2.18 9.30 -16.50
C PRO A 490 0.66 9.28 -16.75
N PHE A 491 -0.06 8.20 -16.43
CA PHE A 491 -1.43 7.99 -16.92
C PHE A 491 -2.55 7.95 -15.87
N ASN A 492 -2.25 8.14 -14.57
CA ASN A 492 -3.21 8.00 -13.46
C ASN A 492 -3.96 6.67 -13.48
N LEU A 493 -3.21 5.57 -13.38
CA LEU A 493 -3.74 4.20 -13.47
C LEU A 493 -3.69 3.50 -12.12
N ILE A 494 -4.82 2.94 -11.71
CA ILE A 494 -4.90 1.93 -10.66
C ILE A 494 -4.80 0.56 -11.32
N TRP A 495 -3.86 -0.26 -10.86
CA TRP A 495 -3.66 -1.64 -11.30
C TRP A 495 -4.27 -2.58 -10.25
N ALA A 496 -5.24 -3.40 -10.63
CA ALA A 496 -5.94 -4.31 -9.72
C ALA A 496 -5.91 -5.75 -10.25
N VAL A 497 -5.29 -6.65 -9.49
CA VAL A 497 -5.14 -8.06 -9.86
C VAL A 497 -6.35 -8.85 -9.40
N ARG A 498 -7.04 -9.48 -10.35
CA ARG A 498 -8.23 -10.29 -10.11
C ARG A 498 -7.86 -11.74 -9.79
N SER A 499 -8.70 -12.41 -9.02
CA SER A 499 -8.47 -13.77 -8.50
C SER A 499 -8.29 -14.86 -9.57
N ASP A 500 -8.72 -14.61 -10.82
CA ASP A 500 -8.52 -15.51 -11.96
C ASP A 500 -7.24 -15.22 -12.77
N GLY A 501 -6.46 -14.22 -12.36
CA GLY A 501 -5.22 -13.84 -13.01
C GLY A 501 -5.36 -12.78 -14.10
N ALA A 502 -6.56 -12.26 -14.35
CA ALA A 502 -6.70 -11.05 -15.17
C ALA A 502 -6.27 -9.82 -14.34
N MET A 503 -5.69 -8.82 -14.99
CA MET A 503 -5.40 -7.53 -14.35
C MET A 503 -6.40 -6.51 -14.87
N LEU A 504 -7.17 -5.90 -13.99
CA LEU A 504 -8.02 -4.76 -14.30
C LEU A 504 -7.21 -3.49 -14.07
N SER A 505 -7.48 -2.48 -14.88
CA SER A 505 -6.95 -1.15 -14.65
C SER A 505 -8.04 -0.10 -14.73
N MET A 506 -7.92 0.93 -13.91
CA MET A 506 -8.82 2.07 -13.92
C MET A 506 -8.02 3.34 -14.10
N THR A 507 -8.36 4.09 -15.14
CA THR A 507 -7.92 5.48 -15.26
C THR A 507 -8.77 6.30 -14.31
N TYR A 508 -8.15 6.85 -13.27
CA TYR A 508 -8.84 7.52 -12.17
C TYR A 508 -8.32 8.94 -11.99
N LEU A 509 -9.15 9.91 -12.39
CA LEU A 509 -8.92 11.32 -12.12
C LEU A 509 -10.26 11.99 -11.79
N LYS A 510 -10.57 12.02 -10.50
CA LYS A 510 -11.87 12.50 -9.99
C LYS A 510 -12.14 13.96 -10.33
N GLU A 511 -11.11 14.82 -10.33
CA GLU A 511 -11.22 16.25 -10.67
C GLU A 511 -11.77 16.49 -12.09
N GLN A 512 -11.56 15.53 -13.00
CA GLN A 512 -12.07 15.57 -14.37
C GLN A 512 -13.25 14.60 -14.58
N ASN A 513 -13.77 13.98 -13.51
CA ASN A 513 -14.83 12.96 -13.53
C ASN A 513 -14.52 11.76 -14.46
N VAL A 514 -13.24 11.37 -14.52
CA VAL A 514 -12.78 10.22 -15.32
C VAL A 514 -12.57 9.02 -14.40
N MET A 515 -13.42 8.01 -14.57
CA MET A 515 -13.29 6.68 -13.96
C MET A 515 -13.58 5.64 -15.04
N ALA A 516 -12.51 5.13 -15.67
CA ALA A 516 -12.63 4.30 -16.87
C ALA A 516 -11.95 2.94 -16.67
N TRP A 517 -12.76 1.89 -16.47
CA TRP A 517 -12.29 0.52 -16.38
C TRP A 517 -11.82 -0.03 -17.72
N HIS A 518 -10.74 -0.79 -17.70
CA HIS A 518 -10.21 -1.55 -18.81
C HIS A 518 -9.50 -2.82 -18.29
N GLN A 519 -9.25 -3.79 -19.17
CA GLN A 519 -8.74 -5.11 -18.79
C GLN A 519 -7.42 -5.42 -19.50
N HIS A 520 -6.52 -6.09 -18.79
CA HIS A 520 -5.24 -6.56 -19.28
C HIS A 520 -5.11 -8.08 -19.11
N LYS A 521 -4.63 -8.72 -20.19
CA LYS A 521 -4.39 -10.16 -20.26
C LYS A 521 -3.00 -10.38 -20.88
N THR A 522 -2.39 -11.49 -20.52
CA THR A 522 -1.07 -11.90 -21.02
C THR A 522 -1.09 -13.37 -21.43
N GLU A 523 -0.30 -13.74 -22.43
CA GLU A 523 -0.27 -15.11 -22.92
C GLU A 523 0.39 -16.08 -21.93
N GLY A 524 -0.23 -17.25 -21.76
CA GLY A 524 0.27 -18.29 -20.87
C GLY A 524 0.53 -17.81 -19.45
N GLY A 525 -0.14 -16.74 -18.98
CA GLY A 525 0.17 -16.09 -17.72
C GLY A 525 -1.05 -15.59 -16.96
N ALA A 526 -0.93 -15.58 -15.63
CA ALA A 526 -1.92 -15.04 -14.70
C ALA A 526 -1.21 -14.07 -13.74
N PHE A 527 -1.63 -12.80 -13.71
CA PHE A 527 -1.11 -11.81 -12.77
C PHE A 527 -1.46 -12.21 -11.32
N GLN A 528 -0.56 -11.95 -10.36
CA GLN A 528 -0.70 -12.40 -8.98
C GLN A 528 -0.51 -11.29 -7.94
N SER A 529 0.44 -10.39 -8.18
CA SER A 529 0.76 -9.27 -7.28
C SER A 529 1.28 -8.10 -8.10
N VAL A 530 1.06 -6.88 -7.61
CA VAL A 530 1.53 -5.64 -8.24
C VAL A 530 2.09 -4.69 -7.17
N ALA A 531 3.21 -4.04 -7.48
CA ALA A 531 3.76 -2.94 -6.71
C ALA A 531 4.20 -1.84 -7.66
N VAL A 532 4.07 -0.58 -7.26
CA VAL A 532 4.46 0.58 -8.07
C VAL A 532 5.52 1.37 -7.33
N VAL A 533 6.59 1.73 -8.03
CA VAL A 533 7.69 2.54 -7.49
C VAL A 533 8.06 3.65 -8.48
N PRO A 534 8.46 4.85 -8.00
CA PRO A 534 8.99 5.89 -8.88
C PRO A 534 10.39 5.48 -9.34
N GLU A 535 10.62 5.49 -10.65
CA GLU A 535 11.94 5.23 -11.25
C GLU A 535 12.20 6.22 -12.38
N GLU A 536 13.47 6.59 -12.58
CA GLU A 536 13.86 7.35 -13.76
C GLU A 536 13.78 6.45 -15.00
N ASN A 537 13.07 6.90 -16.02
CA ASN A 537 13.03 6.23 -17.30
C ASN A 537 14.36 6.43 -18.05
N GLY A 538 14.58 5.69 -19.15
CA GLY A 538 15.82 5.79 -19.93
C GLY A 538 16.08 7.15 -20.61
N TYR A 539 15.23 8.16 -20.37
CA TYR A 539 15.24 9.48 -21.00
C TYR A 539 15.20 10.64 -19.99
N GLY A 540 15.38 10.38 -18.70
CA GLY A 540 15.50 11.42 -17.66
C GLY A 540 14.20 11.87 -17.01
N ALA A 541 13.07 11.22 -17.29
CA ALA A 541 11.79 11.51 -16.62
C ALA A 541 11.48 10.45 -15.57
N ILE A 542 10.98 10.86 -14.40
CA ILE A 542 10.57 9.94 -13.34
C ILE A 542 9.15 9.46 -13.64
N GLU A 543 8.97 8.14 -13.74
CA GLU A 543 7.69 7.47 -13.95
C GLU A 543 7.34 6.55 -12.78
N ASP A 544 6.06 6.49 -12.42
CA ASP A 544 5.56 5.49 -11.47
C ASP A 544 5.48 4.15 -12.21
N THR A 545 6.48 3.31 -12.00
CA THR A 545 6.70 2.09 -12.75
C THR A 545 6.10 0.87 -12.02
N PRO A 546 5.12 0.18 -12.63
CA PRO A 546 4.56 -1.04 -12.05
C PRO A 546 5.45 -2.26 -12.26
N TYR A 547 5.63 -3.03 -11.20
CA TYR A 547 6.19 -4.38 -11.22
C TYR A 547 5.08 -5.37 -10.89
N VAL A 548 5.07 -6.50 -11.60
CA VAL A 548 4.07 -7.54 -11.48
C VAL A 548 4.70 -8.91 -11.27
N VAL A 549 4.05 -9.73 -10.45
CA VAL A 549 4.30 -11.18 -10.41
C VAL A 549 3.32 -11.84 -11.38
N VAL A 550 3.83 -12.65 -12.29
CA VAL A 550 3.02 -13.42 -13.25
C VAL A 550 3.30 -14.90 -13.06
N LYS A 551 2.25 -15.68 -12.83
CA LYS A 551 2.32 -17.14 -12.91
C LYS A 551 2.35 -17.54 -14.39
N ARG A 552 3.53 -17.89 -14.91
CA ARG A 552 3.74 -18.25 -16.32
C ARG A 552 3.70 -19.76 -16.51
N THR A 553 3.09 -20.20 -17.60
CA THR A 553 3.15 -21.56 -18.14
C THR A 553 3.70 -21.49 -19.56
N ILE A 554 4.97 -21.87 -19.75
CA ILE A 554 5.67 -21.79 -21.04
C ILE A 554 6.20 -23.18 -21.41
N ALA A 555 5.74 -23.71 -22.55
CA ALA A 555 6.10 -25.06 -23.01
C ALA A 555 5.95 -26.14 -21.91
N GLY A 556 4.89 -26.04 -21.09
CA GLY A 556 4.61 -26.96 -19.98
C GLY A 556 5.34 -26.67 -18.67
N ARG A 557 6.30 -25.73 -18.65
CA ARG A 557 7.03 -25.31 -17.44
C ARG A 557 6.27 -24.20 -16.71
N GLN A 558 6.06 -24.36 -15.41
CA GLN A 558 5.39 -23.36 -14.58
C GLN A 558 6.35 -22.65 -13.63
N SER A 559 6.29 -21.32 -13.61
CA SER A 559 7.12 -20.49 -12.73
C SER A 559 6.43 -19.16 -12.40
N TYR A 560 6.79 -18.55 -11.27
CA TYR A 560 6.46 -17.15 -11.01
C TYR A 560 7.57 -16.26 -11.56
N THR A 561 7.24 -15.44 -12.55
CA THR A 561 8.16 -14.44 -13.12
C THR A 561 7.87 -13.08 -12.51
N ILE A 562 8.93 -12.33 -12.22
CA ILE A 562 8.83 -10.92 -11.85
C ILE A 562 9.09 -10.12 -13.12
N GLU A 563 8.16 -9.23 -13.42
CA GLU A 563 8.19 -8.46 -14.66
C GLU A 563 7.90 -6.98 -14.40
N ARG A 564 8.63 -6.10 -15.09
CA ARG A 564 8.48 -4.63 -15.00
C ARG A 564 7.68 -4.14 -16.19
N ILE A 565 6.59 -3.42 -15.99
CA ILE A 565 5.89 -2.74 -17.08
C ILE A 565 6.81 -1.63 -17.61
N GLN A 566 7.09 -1.64 -18.91
CA GLN A 566 8.02 -0.68 -19.51
C GLN A 566 7.35 0.68 -19.79
N SER A 567 8.19 1.71 -19.90
CA SER A 567 7.72 3.03 -20.33
C SER A 567 7.11 2.93 -21.72
N ARG A 568 6.03 3.68 -21.93
CA ARG A 568 5.43 3.83 -23.26
C ARG A 568 6.15 4.89 -24.11
N GLN A 569 7.06 5.68 -23.52
CA GLN A 569 7.80 6.71 -24.22
C GLN A 569 8.82 6.09 -25.21
N LEU A 570 8.76 6.54 -26.45
CA LEU A 570 9.59 6.04 -27.57
C LEU A 570 10.76 7.00 -27.84
N GLY A 571 11.76 7.05 -26.97
CA GLY A 571 12.86 8.02 -27.09
C GLY A 571 12.53 9.37 -26.45
N ALA A 572 13.52 10.27 -26.38
CA ALA A 572 13.36 11.60 -25.76
C ALA A 572 12.21 12.40 -26.40
N GLU A 573 12.12 12.40 -27.74
CA GLU A 573 11.08 13.08 -28.51
C GLU A 573 9.81 12.22 -28.72
N ASN A 574 9.77 11.01 -28.14
CA ASN A 574 8.67 10.05 -28.24
C ASN A 574 8.33 9.59 -29.68
N ASP A 575 9.30 9.60 -30.60
CA ASP A 575 9.15 9.26 -32.03
C ASP A 575 10.05 8.11 -32.52
N ASP A 576 10.90 7.54 -31.66
CA ASP A 576 11.81 6.46 -31.99
C ASP A 576 11.13 5.10 -31.90
N ILE A 577 10.53 4.67 -33.02
CA ILE A 577 9.87 3.36 -33.15
C ILE A 577 10.79 2.18 -32.85
N THR A 578 12.11 2.31 -32.96
CA THR A 578 13.06 1.22 -32.64
C THR A 578 13.05 0.88 -31.14
N ARG A 579 12.64 1.83 -30.29
CA ARG A 579 12.49 1.66 -28.83
C ARG A 579 11.16 1.06 -28.41
N SER A 580 10.34 0.58 -29.35
CA SER A 580 9.04 -0.06 -29.05
C SER A 580 9.20 -1.25 -28.09
N TRP A 581 8.38 -1.27 -27.03
CA TRP A 581 8.28 -2.38 -26.08
C TRP A 581 6.81 -2.78 -25.87
N PHE A 582 6.26 -3.54 -26.82
CA PHE A 582 4.87 -4.02 -26.79
C PHE A 582 4.82 -5.55 -26.84
N VAL A 583 5.66 -6.17 -26.02
CA VAL A 583 5.74 -7.62 -25.80
C VAL A 583 5.87 -7.89 -24.30
N ASP A 584 5.30 -8.99 -23.84
CA ASP A 584 5.36 -9.39 -22.44
C ASP A 584 6.51 -10.36 -22.16
N CYS A 585 6.97 -10.39 -20.90
CA CYS A 585 8.07 -11.25 -20.45
C CYS A 585 9.32 -11.09 -21.35
N GLY A 586 9.51 -9.87 -21.88
CA GLY A 586 10.45 -9.62 -22.96
C GLY A 586 11.86 -9.30 -22.48
N LEU A 587 12.80 -9.40 -23.41
CA LEU A 587 14.17 -8.89 -23.28
C LEU A 587 14.54 -8.11 -24.54
N ARG A 588 15.49 -7.19 -24.40
CA ARG A 588 16.01 -6.39 -25.50
C ARG A 588 17.50 -6.64 -25.70
N TYR A 589 17.89 -6.81 -26.95
CA TYR A 589 19.27 -6.76 -27.41
C TYR A 589 19.53 -5.40 -28.08
N GLU A 590 20.62 -4.74 -27.70
CA GLU A 590 21.13 -3.53 -28.33
C GLU A 590 22.62 -3.73 -28.64
N GLY A 591 23.00 -3.62 -29.91
CA GLY A 591 24.39 -3.83 -30.29
C GLY A 591 24.61 -3.90 -31.79
N LYS A 592 25.68 -4.59 -32.20
CA LYS A 592 25.99 -4.80 -33.63
C LYS A 592 24.86 -5.61 -34.29
N PRO A 593 24.50 -5.32 -35.56
CA PRO A 593 23.49 -6.09 -36.28
C PRO A 593 23.78 -7.59 -36.21
N THR A 594 22.84 -8.37 -35.68
CA THR A 594 22.93 -9.82 -35.56
C THR A 594 21.71 -10.49 -36.19
N SER A 595 21.87 -11.71 -36.71
CA SER A 595 20.78 -12.55 -37.23
C SER A 595 20.26 -13.55 -36.18
N THR A 596 20.84 -13.59 -34.99
CA THR A 596 20.44 -14.50 -33.90
C THR A 596 20.64 -13.82 -32.56
N VAL A 597 19.67 -13.99 -31.66
CA VAL A 597 19.74 -13.53 -30.26
C VAL A 597 19.71 -14.73 -29.31
N SER A 598 20.35 -14.60 -28.15
CA SER A 598 20.41 -15.63 -27.11
C SER A 598 20.01 -15.04 -25.75
N GLY A 599 19.90 -15.87 -24.72
CA GLY A 599 19.49 -15.44 -23.37
C GLY A 599 17.97 -15.50 -23.12
N LEU A 600 17.20 -16.11 -24.03
CA LEU A 600 15.75 -16.26 -23.92
C LEU A 600 15.35 -17.61 -23.27
N GLY A 601 16.14 -18.10 -22.32
CA GLY A 601 15.91 -19.41 -21.68
C GLY A 601 14.55 -19.52 -20.97
N HIS A 602 14.05 -18.40 -20.44
CA HIS A 602 12.73 -18.30 -19.84
C HIS A 602 11.59 -18.44 -20.86
N LEU A 603 11.84 -18.11 -22.14
CA LEU A 603 10.90 -18.27 -23.25
C LEU A 603 11.18 -19.51 -24.13
N ALA A 604 12.09 -20.39 -23.73
CA ALA A 604 12.46 -21.55 -24.56
C ALA A 604 11.22 -22.40 -24.93
N GLY A 605 11.05 -22.67 -26.23
CA GLY A 605 9.89 -23.38 -26.79
C GLY A 605 8.62 -22.53 -26.94
N ALA A 606 8.65 -21.23 -26.66
CA ALA A 606 7.51 -20.32 -26.85
C ALA A 606 7.45 -19.75 -28.27
N SER A 607 6.22 -19.46 -28.73
CA SER A 607 5.97 -18.56 -29.85
C SER A 607 6.00 -17.12 -29.35
N VAL A 608 6.79 -16.27 -29.99
CA VAL A 608 7.08 -14.90 -29.57
C VAL A 608 6.85 -13.90 -30.70
N SER A 609 6.71 -12.64 -30.33
CA SER A 609 6.76 -11.49 -31.23
C SER A 609 8.04 -10.70 -30.99
N ALA A 610 8.51 -10.00 -32.03
CA ALA A 610 9.71 -9.21 -31.98
C ALA A 610 9.56 -7.87 -32.71
N CYS A 611 10.04 -6.79 -32.09
CA CYS A 611 10.33 -5.55 -32.80
C CYS A 611 11.82 -5.55 -33.18
N ILE A 612 12.12 -5.51 -34.48
CA ILE A 612 13.48 -5.53 -35.03
C ILE A 612 13.71 -4.23 -35.80
N ASP A 613 14.54 -3.34 -35.26
CA ASP A 613 14.82 -2.00 -35.79
C ASP A 613 13.53 -1.26 -36.20
N GLY A 614 12.50 -1.31 -35.34
CA GLY A 614 11.22 -0.63 -35.55
C GLY A 614 10.18 -1.39 -36.37
N ARG A 615 10.50 -2.59 -36.89
CA ARG A 615 9.53 -3.44 -37.60
C ARG A 615 9.03 -4.59 -36.73
N GLY A 616 7.71 -4.79 -36.69
CA GLY A 616 7.07 -5.88 -35.98
C GLY A 616 7.11 -7.20 -36.74
N PHE A 617 7.38 -8.28 -36.03
CA PHE A 617 7.31 -9.66 -36.48
C PHE A 617 6.57 -10.49 -35.42
N THR A 618 5.74 -11.43 -35.85
CA THR A 618 4.94 -12.28 -34.96
C THR A 618 5.14 -13.75 -35.33
N GLY A 619 4.86 -14.66 -34.40
CA GLY A 619 4.93 -16.12 -34.66
C GLY A 619 6.34 -16.68 -34.79
N LEU A 620 7.34 -16.03 -34.19
CA LEU A 620 8.72 -16.52 -34.15
C LEU A 620 8.86 -17.59 -33.06
N MET A 621 9.67 -18.64 -33.29
CA MET A 621 9.86 -19.71 -32.30
C MET A 621 11.23 -19.60 -31.61
N VAL A 622 11.22 -19.57 -30.28
CA VAL A 622 12.45 -19.66 -29.48
C VAL A 622 12.87 -21.12 -29.35
N GLY A 623 14.14 -21.41 -29.67
CA GLY A 623 14.74 -22.74 -29.50
C GLY A 623 14.74 -23.21 -28.05
N ASN A 624 14.84 -24.51 -27.84
CA ASN A 624 14.91 -25.09 -26.49
C ASN A 624 16.18 -24.67 -25.71
N ASP A 625 17.20 -24.20 -26.42
CA ASP A 625 18.44 -23.63 -25.90
C ASP A 625 18.32 -22.13 -25.55
N GLY A 626 17.15 -21.52 -25.75
CA GLY A 626 16.92 -20.10 -25.51
C GLY A 626 17.50 -19.18 -26.60
N THR A 627 17.76 -19.69 -27.80
CA THR A 627 18.17 -18.90 -28.96
C THR A 627 16.99 -18.61 -29.90
N LEU A 628 17.04 -17.48 -30.61
CA LEU A 628 16.04 -17.12 -31.61
C LEU A 628 16.72 -16.62 -32.90
N ALA A 629 16.40 -17.25 -34.02
CA ALA A 629 16.79 -16.79 -35.35
C ALA A 629 15.89 -15.63 -35.79
N LEU A 630 16.50 -14.53 -36.23
CA LEU A 630 15.78 -13.34 -36.65
C LEU A 630 15.48 -13.40 -38.16
N PRO A 631 14.28 -12.99 -38.62
CA PRO A 631 13.94 -12.90 -40.05
C PRO A 631 14.84 -11.95 -40.86
N ARG A 632 15.51 -11.03 -40.16
CA ARG A 632 16.50 -10.10 -40.71
C ARG A 632 17.52 -9.76 -39.62
N SER A 633 18.73 -9.38 -40.01
CA SER A 633 19.68 -8.83 -39.04
C SER A 633 19.16 -7.51 -38.46
N GLY A 634 19.29 -7.35 -37.13
CA GLY A 634 18.84 -6.16 -36.42
C GLY A 634 19.81 -5.70 -35.33
N SER A 635 19.83 -4.40 -35.06
CA SER A 635 20.70 -3.78 -34.05
C SER A 635 19.98 -3.58 -32.73
N VAL A 636 18.70 -3.20 -32.78
CA VAL A 636 17.79 -3.08 -31.64
C VAL A 636 16.68 -4.10 -31.82
N VAL A 637 16.66 -5.10 -30.94
CA VAL A 637 15.77 -6.25 -31.04
C VAL A 637 15.07 -6.46 -29.72
N THR A 638 13.76 -6.19 -29.66
CA THR A 638 12.93 -6.44 -28.47
C THR A 638 12.08 -7.67 -28.74
N VAL A 639 12.21 -8.72 -27.93
CA VAL A 639 11.54 -10.02 -28.13
C VAL A 639 10.77 -10.38 -26.86
N GLY A 640 9.55 -10.90 -27.02
CA GLY A 640 8.74 -11.39 -25.90
C GLY A 640 7.42 -12.01 -26.37
N LEU A 641 6.59 -12.40 -25.42
CA LEU A 641 5.25 -12.94 -25.69
C LEU A 641 4.37 -11.86 -26.35
N PRO A 642 3.54 -12.23 -27.34
CA PRO A 642 2.68 -11.28 -28.03
C PRO A 642 1.62 -10.68 -27.10
N ILE A 643 1.23 -9.44 -27.39
CA ILE A 643 0.12 -8.76 -26.74
C ILE A 643 -0.98 -8.55 -27.78
N HIS A 644 -2.14 -9.12 -27.51
CA HIS A 644 -3.34 -8.91 -28.32
C HIS A 644 -4.15 -7.76 -27.76
N ALA A 645 -4.11 -6.60 -28.41
CA ALA A 645 -4.88 -5.43 -28.02
C ALA A 645 -6.14 -5.32 -28.85
N ARG A 646 -7.30 -5.24 -28.18
CA ARG A 646 -8.61 -5.22 -28.83
C ARG A 646 -9.59 -4.29 -28.11
N ALA A 647 -10.24 -3.42 -28.87
CA ALA A 647 -11.26 -2.50 -28.39
C ALA A 647 -12.55 -2.67 -29.21
N VAL A 648 -13.70 -2.72 -28.54
CA VAL A 648 -15.02 -2.88 -29.18
C VAL A 648 -15.94 -1.78 -28.70
N THR A 649 -16.57 -1.05 -29.62
CA THR A 649 -17.56 -0.04 -29.25
C THR A 649 -18.84 -0.66 -28.71
N LEU A 650 -19.59 0.12 -27.95
CA LEU A 650 -21.00 -0.17 -27.71
C LEU A 650 -21.79 -0.19 -29.04
N PRO A 651 -22.95 -0.86 -29.08
CA PRO A 651 -23.87 -0.77 -30.21
C PRO A 651 -24.10 0.68 -30.57
N LEU A 652 -23.99 1.02 -31.85
CA LEU A 652 -24.15 2.40 -32.29
C LEU A 652 -25.61 2.84 -32.13
N ASP A 653 -25.84 4.06 -31.68
CA ASP A 653 -27.16 4.71 -31.69
C ASP A 653 -27.05 6.10 -32.31
N LEU A 654 -27.99 6.43 -33.19
CA LEU A 654 -27.95 7.62 -34.06
C LEU A 654 -29.23 8.45 -34.00
N GLY A 655 -30.18 8.10 -33.11
CA GLY A 655 -31.49 8.74 -33.06
C GLY A 655 -31.91 9.11 -31.64
N ASN A 656 -32.82 10.08 -31.57
CA ASN A 656 -33.63 10.35 -30.40
C ASN A 656 -35.10 10.36 -30.85
N PRO A 657 -35.89 9.29 -30.58
CA PRO A 657 -35.59 8.16 -29.69
C PRO A 657 -34.57 7.15 -30.26
N PRO A 658 -33.98 6.28 -29.40
CA PRO A 658 -32.97 5.30 -29.79
C PRO A 658 -33.39 4.37 -30.94
N GLN A 659 -32.49 4.12 -31.89
CA GLN A 659 -32.75 3.33 -33.10
C GLN A 659 -31.96 2.02 -33.14
N PHE A 660 -32.07 1.19 -32.09
CA PHE A 660 -31.37 -0.09 -32.02
C PHE A 660 -31.90 -1.18 -32.95
N ALA A 661 -33.19 -1.13 -33.31
CA ALA A 661 -33.82 -2.11 -34.19
C ALA A 661 -33.40 -1.98 -35.66
N ARG A 662 -32.98 -0.79 -36.08
CA ARG A 662 -32.59 -0.51 -37.46
C ARG A 662 -31.22 -1.08 -37.77
N ARG A 663 -31.08 -1.64 -38.98
CA ARG A 663 -29.78 -2.09 -39.48
C ARG A 663 -28.91 -0.87 -39.78
N LYS A 664 -27.62 -1.00 -39.50
CA LYS A 664 -26.62 0.04 -39.66
C LYS A 664 -25.53 -0.45 -40.60
N ARG A 665 -25.07 0.44 -41.47
CA ARG A 665 -23.98 0.16 -42.41
C ARG A 665 -22.93 1.25 -42.27
N ILE A 666 -21.78 0.89 -41.72
CA ILE A 666 -20.62 1.80 -41.58
C ILE A 666 -19.90 1.84 -42.91
N SER A 667 -19.92 2.98 -43.59
CA SER A 667 -19.29 3.18 -44.91
C SER A 667 -17.85 3.67 -44.82
N LYS A 668 -17.54 4.47 -43.80
CA LYS A 668 -16.20 5.02 -43.57
C LYS A 668 -15.89 5.08 -42.08
N VAL A 669 -14.60 4.89 -41.77
CA VAL A 669 -14.03 5.09 -40.44
C VAL A 669 -12.94 6.14 -40.55
N TYR A 670 -12.99 7.15 -39.69
CA TYR A 670 -11.98 8.18 -39.52
C TYR A 670 -11.37 8.02 -38.13
N ALA A 671 -10.06 7.86 -38.05
CA ALA A 671 -9.35 7.70 -36.78
C ALA A 671 -8.23 8.73 -36.68
N SER A 672 -8.24 9.53 -35.62
CA SER A 672 -7.14 10.42 -35.27
C SER A 672 -6.11 9.63 -34.48
N LEU A 673 -4.95 9.38 -35.09
CA LEU A 673 -3.89 8.58 -34.52
C LEU A 673 -2.77 9.47 -33.97
N TYR A 674 -2.05 8.96 -32.97
CA TYR A 674 -0.87 9.63 -32.42
C TYR A 674 0.25 8.62 -32.17
N ASN A 675 1.37 8.77 -32.86
CA ASN A 675 2.51 7.87 -32.77
C ASN A 675 2.09 6.40 -32.88
N THR A 676 1.27 6.08 -33.88
CA THR A 676 0.73 4.73 -34.12
C THR A 676 1.44 4.11 -35.31
N SER A 677 1.87 2.85 -35.20
CA SER A 677 2.45 2.14 -36.34
C SER A 677 1.53 1.08 -36.95
N SER A 678 0.66 0.45 -36.15
CA SER A 678 -0.20 -0.63 -36.64
C SER A 678 -1.53 -0.61 -35.91
N LEU A 679 -2.61 -0.57 -36.69
CA LEU A 679 -3.97 -0.62 -36.17
C LEU A 679 -4.91 -1.07 -37.28
N SER A 680 -5.68 -2.11 -37.00
CA SER A 680 -6.70 -2.63 -37.91
C SER A 680 -8.10 -2.41 -37.35
N VAL A 681 -9.06 -2.25 -38.26
CA VAL A 681 -10.47 -2.06 -37.95
C VAL A 681 -11.33 -3.12 -38.64
N SER A 682 -12.35 -3.59 -37.93
CA SER A 682 -13.41 -4.43 -38.46
C SER A 682 -14.77 -3.75 -38.23
N THR A 683 -15.62 -3.76 -39.25
CA THR A 683 -17.01 -3.24 -39.19
C THR A 683 -18.07 -4.33 -39.39
N ASN A 684 -17.68 -5.60 -39.44
CA ASN A 684 -18.56 -6.76 -39.64
C ASN A 684 -18.43 -7.77 -38.49
N GLU A 685 -18.45 -7.27 -37.26
CA GLU A 685 -18.40 -8.09 -36.03
C GLU A 685 -17.16 -8.99 -35.90
N GLY A 686 -16.05 -8.64 -36.56
CA GLY A 686 -14.76 -9.28 -36.42
C GLY A 686 -14.47 -10.35 -37.48
N GLN A 687 -15.33 -10.49 -38.49
CA GLN A 687 -15.12 -11.45 -39.56
C GLN A 687 -13.96 -11.06 -40.49
N THR A 688 -13.77 -9.76 -40.75
CA THR A 688 -12.66 -9.25 -41.57
C THR A 688 -12.06 -7.98 -40.99
N PHE A 689 -10.74 -7.95 -40.87
CA PHE A 689 -9.99 -6.77 -40.44
C PHE A 689 -9.27 -6.10 -41.60
N HIS A 690 -9.17 -4.78 -41.52
CA HIS A 690 -8.47 -3.95 -42.48
C HIS A 690 -7.60 -2.92 -41.77
N ASP A 691 -6.38 -2.74 -42.23
CA ASP A 691 -5.51 -1.69 -41.68
C ASP A 691 -6.09 -0.30 -41.96
N LEU A 692 -6.03 0.59 -40.97
CA LEU A 692 -6.66 1.92 -41.04
C LEU A 692 -5.99 2.87 -42.05
N ASP A 693 -4.74 2.61 -42.41
CA ASP A 693 -3.99 3.36 -43.41
C ASP A 693 -4.05 2.71 -44.81
N ASN A 694 -4.59 1.50 -44.93
CA ASN A 694 -4.75 0.82 -46.20
C ASN A 694 -6.07 1.25 -46.86
N GLN A 695 -6.07 2.36 -47.61
CA GLN A 695 -7.30 2.85 -48.27
C GLN A 695 -7.76 2.03 -49.49
N GLY A 696 -7.05 0.97 -49.88
CA GLY A 696 -7.33 0.23 -51.10
C GLY A 696 -7.59 -1.24 -50.83
N ALA A 697 -8.88 -1.63 -50.79
CA ALA A 697 -9.28 -2.99 -51.15
C ALA A 697 -10.78 -3.11 -51.48
N ALA A 698 -11.39 -2.08 -52.08
CA ALA A 698 -12.71 -2.28 -52.70
C ALA A 698 -12.61 -2.92 -54.11
N ALA A 699 -11.41 -3.04 -54.69
CA ALA A 699 -11.19 -3.36 -56.10
C ALA A 699 -10.33 -4.62 -56.37
N GLY A 700 -10.20 -5.54 -55.42
CA GLY A 700 -9.49 -6.82 -55.59
C GLY A 700 -7.96 -6.75 -55.37
N PRO A 701 -7.26 -7.91 -55.40
CA PRO A 701 -5.85 -8.04 -55.00
C PRO A 701 -4.83 -7.30 -55.88
N SER A 702 -5.25 -6.89 -57.07
CA SER A 702 -4.39 -6.35 -58.13
C SER A 702 -4.73 -4.90 -58.52
N ALA A 703 -5.69 -4.26 -57.84
CA ALA A 703 -5.98 -2.85 -58.08
C ALA A 703 -4.84 -1.97 -57.54
N PRO A 704 -4.26 -1.06 -58.35
CA PRO A 704 -3.33 -0.07 -57.86
C PRO A 704 -4.00 0.73 -56.73
N ASN A 705 -3.46 0.66 -55.52
CA ASN A 705 -3.89 1.52 -54.43
C ASN A 705 -3.01 2.79 -54.48
N PRO A 706 -3.52 3.93 -55.01
CA PRO A 706 -2.76 5.18 -55.09
C PRO A 706 -2.40 5.77 -53.71
N TYR A 707 -2.96 5.19 -52.64
CA TYR A 707 -2.72 5.56 -51.24
C TYR A 707 -1.94 4.49 -50.48
N GLN A 708 -1.54 3.38 -51.10
CA GLN A 708 -0.65 2.41 -50.48
C GLN A 708 0.71 3.09 -50.32
N LYS A 709 1.18 3.23 -49.07
CA LYS A 709 2.56 3.60 -48.83
C LYS A 709 3.43 2.59 -49.57
N LYS A 710 4.22 3.06 -50.55
CA LYS A 710 5.43 2.33 -50.97
C LYS A 710 6.20 1.99 -49.71
N ASP A 711 6.81 0.81 -49.69
CA ASP A 711 7.59 0.16 -48.63
C ASP A 711 8.72 1.07 -48.08
N THR A 712 8.31 2.18 -47.49
CA THR A 712 9.10 3.16 -46.76
C THR A 712 9.31 2.54 -45.38
N GLY A 713 10.42 2.87 -44.73
CA GLY A 713 10.81 2.25 -43.46
C GLY A 713 9.71 2.27 -42.37
N PRO A 714 9.95 1.64 -41.22
CA PRO A 714 9.03 1.74 -40.10
C PRO A 714 8.77 3.22 -39.76
N THR A 715 7.51 3.65 -39.82
CA THR A 715 7.10 5.05 -39.57
C THR A 715 5.93 5.10 -38.63
N LEU A 716 5.99 6.00 -37.65
CA LEU A 716 4.85 6.36 -36.82
C LEU A 716 3.91 7.30 -37.58
N ILE A 717 2.61 7.09 -37.40
CA ILE A 717 1.55 7.89 -38.00
C ILE A 717 0.92 8.73 -36.90
N SER A 718 0.93 10.04 -37.12
CA SER A 718 0.23 11.03 -36.31
C SER A 718 -0.66 11.87 -37.22
N GLY A 719 -1.94 11.98 -36.87
CA GLY A 719 -2.94 12.70 -37.64
C GLY A 719 -4.14 11.84 -38.04
N LEU A 720 -4.97 12.41 -38.92
CA LEU A 720 -6.21 11.78 -39.36
C LEU A 720 -5.93 10.71 -40.41
N THR A 721 -6.31 9.48 -40.11
CA THR A 721 -6.35 8.38 -41.05
C THR A 721 -7.80 8.03 -41.37
N MET A 722 -8.05 7.45 -42.54
CA MET A 722 -9.37 6.96 -42.88
C MET A 722 -9.30 5.62 -43.58
N ARG A 723 -10.33 4.81 -43.34
CA ARG A 723 -10.58 3.56 -44.05
C ARG A 723 -11.98 3.59 -44.64
N ILE A 724 -12.06 3.46 -45.96
CA ILE A 724 -13.30 3.13 -46.65
C ILE A 724 -13.48 1.61 -46.53
N THR A 725 -14.50 1.20 -45.81
CA THR A 725 -14.72 -0.21 -45.49
C THR A 725 -15.40 -0.92 -46.65
N THR A 726 -15.40 -2.26 -46.65
CA THR A 726 -16.39 -3.02 -47.42
C THR A 726 -17.64 -3.08 -46.55
N PRO A 727 -18.62 -2.21 -46.79
CA PRO A 727 -19.60 -1.86 -45.76
C PRO A 727 -20.67 -2.94 -45.68
N ASN A 728 -20.80 -3.54 -44.50
CA ASN A 728 -21.76 -4.61 -44.22
C ASN A 728 -22.91 -4.09 -43.36
N TRP A 729 -24.13 -4.59 -43.63
CA TRP A 729 -25.30 -4.28 -42.83
C TRP A 729 -25.32 -5.13 -41.56
N THR A 730 -25.06 -4.52 -40.41
CA THR A 730 -25.13 -5.17 -39.10
C THR A 730 -26.24 -4.56 -38.27
N GLN A 731 -26.81 -5.31 -37.32
CA GLN A 731 -27.85 -4.78 -36.45
C GLN A 731 -27.26 -3.80 -35.41
N LYS A 732 -26.10 -4.16 -34.83
CA LYS A 732 -25.48 -3.38 -33.76
C LYS A 732 -24.66 -2.18 -34.28
N GLY A 733 -24.17 -2.22 -35.52
CA GLY A 733 -23.33 -1.14 -36.06
C GLY A 733 -22.04 -0.92 -35.27
N ARG A 734 -21.48 -1.96 -34.65
CA ARG A 734 -20.23 -1.87 -33.87
C ARG A 734 -19.03 -1.94 -34.79
N PHE A 735 -17.95 -1.30 -34.40
CA PHE A 735 -16.64 -1.55 -34.98
C PHE A 735 -15.65 -1.99 -33.91
N ILE A 736 -14.65 -2.74 -34.36
CA ILE A 736 -13.64 -3.39 -33.53
C ILE A 736 -12.29 -2.87 -34.01
N LEU A 737 -11.48 -2.38 -33.08
CA LEU A 737 -10.11 -1.98 -33.32
C LEU A 737 -9.19 -3.04 -32.72
N GLN A 738 -8.15 -3.44 -33.43
CA GLN A 738 -7.16 -4.37 -32.88
C GLN A 738 -5.75 -4.14 -33.41
N THR A 739 -4.77 -4.51 -32.60
CA THR A 739 -3.38 -4.66 -33.02
C THR A 739 -2.75 -5.88 -32.34
N ASP A 740 -2.07 -6.68 -33.15
CA ASP A 740 -1.34 -7.89 -32.72
C ASP A 740 0.18 -7.74 -32.92
N GLN A 741 0.61 -6.58 -33.45
CA GLN A 741 2.01 -6.30 -33.70
C GLN A 741 2.66 -5.75 -32.42
N PRO A 742 3.97 -6.01 -32.20
CA PRO A 742 4.71 -5.50 -31.06
C PRO A 742 5.09 -4.02 -31.23
N LEU A 743 4.11 -3.18 -31.54
CA LEU A 743 4.27 -1.78 -31.95
C LEU A 743 3.21 -0.87 -31.28
N PRO A 744 3.48 0.43 -31.15
CA PRO A 744 2.57 1.37 -30.50
C PRO A 744 1.30 1.59 -31.33
N ALA A 745 0.19 1.73 -30.62
CA ALA A 745 -1.07 2.23 -31.14
C ALA A 745 -1.74 3.17 -30.13
N THR A 746 -1.96 4.42 -30.55
CA THR A 746 -2.75 5.43 -29.84
C THR A 746 -3.86 5.93 -30.74
N ILE A 747 -5.08 5.91 -30.23
CA ILE A 747 -6.27 6.48 -30.86
C ILE A 747 -6.71 7.63 -29.98
N THR A 748 -6.66 8.86 -30.50
CA THR A 748 -7.11 10.05 -29.77
C THR A 748 -8.61 10.28 -29.95
N SER A 749 -9.12 9.98 -31.14
CA SER A 749 -10.56 10.00 -31.41
C SER A 749 -10.91 9.13 -32.60
N ILE A 750 -12.17 8.71 -32.66
CA ILE A 750 -12.73 7.98 -33.80
C ILE A 750 -14.10 8.53 -34.17
N SER A 751 -14.33 8.65 -35.47
CA SER A 751 -15.64 8.94 -36.03
C SER A 751 -15.96 8.04 -37.22
N VAL A 752 -17.25 7.84 -37.49
CA VAL A 752 -17.71 6.95 -38.55
C VAL A 752 -18.86 7.58 -39.35
N ASP A 753 -18.89 7.31 -40.65
CA ASP A 753 -20.06 7.61 -41.49
C ASP A 753 -20.96 6.37 -41.52
N VAL A 754 -22.22 6.55 -41.13
CA VAL A 754 -23.18 5.45 -41.04
C VAL A 754 -24.44 5.72 -41.83
N GLU A 755 -24.86 4.69 -42.57
CA GLU A 755 -26.14 4.60 -43.24
C GLU A 755 -27.12 3.80 -42.39
N LEU A 756 -28.38 4.28 -42.31
CA LEU A 756 -29.47 3.59 -41.64
C LEU A 756 -30.35 2.88 -42.67
N GLY A 757 -30.61 1.60 -42.42
CA GLY A 757 -31.49 0.75 -43.20
C GLY A 757 -32.80 0.51 -42.48
N ASN A 758 -33.86 0.25 -43.25
CA ASN A 758 -35.15 -0.15 -42.71
C ASN A 758 -35.14 -1.59 -42.19
#